data_AF-A0A972T3S3-F1
#
_entry.id   AF-A0A972T3S3-F1
#
_cell.length_a   1.000
_cell.length_b   1.000
_cell.length_c   1.000
_cell.angle_alpha   90.00
_cell.angle_beta   90.00
_cell.angle_gamma   90.00
#
_symmetry.space_group_name_H-M   'P 1'
#
loop_
_entity.id
_entity.type
_entity.pdbx_description
1 polymer ?
#
loop_
_entity_poly.entity_id
_entity_poly.type
_entity_poly.pdbx_seq_one_letter_code
_entity_poly.pdbx_strand_id
1 'polypeptide(L)'
;MESVQELLEELAELFTSEDSPINSAIKPLGDGAVLVVRAPGGSITVEKVEGRFIHGKKPRTRPLFELHFDDPRDLEAFRHVKDARDFGDRFVSLVREGKLKLDMLRPFIDLWSLGVGYFLEEIGVLAPPKAYQDLIGGLQLRDIAFTEILDVKYLQELVDELARITGVRLWVLDMNCMPVVVSTTGGEHCKLIIDSFEGVLRCYDSAIGGLAELKKAMAPKVRVCHAGFMCFDAPLILGGEIVGMISGDASLMEPPDPDRYRKLAEELDVDPEPLLASLQQVRNVNIEEVEFLLSVVNAIAQVVTEMSFKQYLLTRQMKENADLTRELRYKNMELKALFQSILEIQERERSAVARDLHDDTGQNLSNALVNLELALSEMDVPEAVRAHIESASSSISQVLKQVHDLSASLHPPVLDDLGLIEALRNLVRRMNADYPIEFTLVTEGEEGALSGDVKINLYRIAQEALNNVVKHSGASRARVEFKRDEHGVKLVISDDGHGFAETETDGGHIRAENATRKGEALSSGEKTSTGDRARHDERSPGEKAPEGEMTPGKDEPGRDGGARGDTPTIDSPITVVPPRRGQSDARQVGTARPGRAAGEKSAEPKGKAAGGGEASATRGTAGKPGATKGARYPANAGEAFSTRVSTTVCGESGESIRLGLVNMRERAERIGATLEFPPCEKGVTVVVRLPH
;
A
#
# COMPACT_ATOMS: atom_id res chain seq x y z
N MET A 1 -28.84 40.28 -39.18
CA MET A 1 -28.18 40.27 -37.87
C MET A 1 -28.61 38.98 -37.23
N GLU A 2 -27.67 38.11 -36.91
CA GLU A 2 -27.94 36.96 -36.05
C GLU A 2 -28.58 37.46 -34.75
N SER A 3 -29.40 36.61 -34.15
CA SER A 3 -29.99 36.97 -32.87
C SER A 3 -28.90 37.03 -31.81
N VAL A 4 -28.99 37.98 -30.87
CA VAL A 4 -28.06 38.06 -29.72
C VAL A 4 -27.97 36.72 -28.98
N GLN A 5 -29.07 35.95 -29.00
CA GLN A 5 -29.14 34.61 -28.43
C GLN A 5 -28.22 33.60 -29.14
N GLU A 6 -28.09 33.65 -30.47
CA GLU A 6 -27.17 32.79 -31.23
C GLU A 6 -25.71 33.10 -30.88
N LEU A 7 -25.34 34.39 -30.81
CA LEU A 7 -23.99 34.80 -30.40
C LEU A 7 -23.63 34.36 -28.97
N LEU A 8 -24.60 34.42 -28.05
CA LEU A 8 -24.43 33.92 -26.70
C LEU A 8 -24.27 32.39 -26.66
N GLU A 9 -25.04 31.66 -27.47
CA GLU A 9 -24.94 30.21 -27.60
C GLU A 9 -23.58 29.78 -28.17
N GLU A 10 -23.07 30.45 -29.22
CA GLU A 10 -21.72 30.21 -29.75
C GLU A 10 -20.62 30.44 -28.72
N LEU A 11 -20.71 31.51 -27.92
CA LEU A 11 -19.77 31.74 -26.83
C LEU A 11 -19.87 30.63 -25.76
N ALA A 12 -21.07 30.15 -25.44
CA ALA A 12 -21.27 29.04 -24.51
C ALA A 12 -20.75 27.70 -25.06
N GLU A 13 -20.76 27.50 -26.37
CA GLU A 13 -20.18 26.31 -27.02
C GLU A 13 -18.66 26.21 -26.77
N LEU A 14 -17.94 27.34 -26.65
CA LEU A 14 -16.53 27.34 -26.26
C LEU A 14 -16.31 26.71 -24.87
N PHE A 15 -17.29 26.77 -23.97
CA PHE A 15 -17.16 26.14 -22.65
C PHE A 15 -17.72 24.71 -22.60
N THR A 16 -18.65 24.36 -23.49
CA THR A 16 -19.41 23.10 -23.38
C THR A 16 -18.95 22.01 -24.35
N SER A 17 -18.28 22.36 -25.45
CA SER A 17 -17.80 21.41 -26.44
C SER A 17 -16.53 20.67 -25.99
N GLU A 18 -16.47 19.35 -26.17
CA GLU A 18 -15.27 18.54 -25.90
C GLU A 18 -14.11 18.90 -26.86
N ASP A 19 -14.42 19.35 -28.08
CA ASP A 19 -13.44 19.77 -29.09
C ASP A 19 -13.11 21.28 -29.01
N SER A 20 -13.52 21.95 -27.93
CA SER A 20 -13.30 23.38 -27.78
C SER A 20 -11.81 23.75 -27.77
N PRO A 21 -11.40 24.85 -28.44
CA PRO A 21 -10.03 25.37 -28.41
C PRO A 21 -9.58 25.81 -27.01
N ILE A 22 -10.51 26.00 -26.07
CA ILE A 22 -10.22 26.37 -24.67
C ILE A 22 -10.42 25.21 -23.69
N ASN A 23 -10.66 23.98 -24.17
CA ASN A 23 -10.99 22.84 -23.31
C ASN A 23 -9.90 22.56 -22.26
N SER A 24 -8.62 22.71 -22.62
CA SER A 24 -7.51 22.56 -21.67
C SER A 24 -7.57 23.57 -20.52
N ALA A 25 -8.02 24.79 -20.77
CA ALA A 25 -8.11 25.86 -19.78
C ALA A 25 -9.29 25.69 -18.82
N ILE A 26 -10.42 25.15 -19.28
CA ILE A 26 -11.63 24.96 -18.46
C ILE A 26 -11.65 23.64 -17.69
N LYS A 27 -10.79 22.69 -18.06
CA LYS A 27 -10.69 21.38 -17.41
C LYS A 27 -10.38 21.46 -15.90
N PRO A 28 -9.48 22.34 -15.41
CA PRO A 28 -9.20 22.50 -13.99
C PRO A 28 -10.36 23.07 -13.16
N LEU A 29 -11.39 23.66 -13.79
CA LEU A 29 -12.52 24.23 -13.06
C LEU A 29 -13.29 23.14 -12.31
N GLY A 30 -13.69 23.40 -11.06
CA GLY A 30 -14.46 22.46 -10.24
C GLY A 30 -15.93 22.35 -10.66
N ASP A 31 -16.60 21.28 -10.22
CA ASP A 31 -18.06 21.18 -10.34
C ASP A 31 -18.74 22.31 -9.53
N GLY A 32 -19.80 22.89 -10.10
CA GLY A 32 -20.47 24.08 -9.56
C GLY A 32 -19.85 25.41 -10.02
N ALA A 33 -18.84 25.39 -10.90
CA ALA A 33 -18.36 26.59 -11.56
C ALA A 33 -19.42 27.13 -12.52
N VAL A 34 -19.91 28.34 -12.26
CA VAL A 34 -20.99 28.99 -13.02
C VAL A 34 -20.51 30.33 -13.59
N LEU A 35 -20.62 30.50 -14.90
CA LEU A 35 -20.37 31.74 -15.62
C LEU A 35 -21.69 32.25 -16.22
N VAL A 36 -22.01 33.53 -16.01
CA VAL A 36 -23.14 34.17 -16.68
C VAL A 36 -22.61 35.19 -17.68
N VAL A 37 -23.13 35.16 -18.90
CA VAL A 37 -22.84 36.18 -19.92
C VAL A 37 -24.12 36.94 -20.24
N ARG A 38 -24.04 38.26 -20.19
CA ARG A 38 -25.14 39.19 -20.44
C ARG A 38 -24.75 40.16 -21.55
N ALA A 39 -25.69 40.39 -22.46
CA ALA A 39 -25.61 41.42 -23.48
C ALA A 39 -27.02 42.02 -23.69
N PRO A 40 -27.15 43.26 -24.20
CA PRO A 40 -28.45 43.80 -24.58
C PRO A 40 -29.20 42.84 -25.50
N GLY A 41 -30.35 42.33 -25.03
CA GLY A 41 -31.17 41.38 -25.78
C GLY A 41 -31.07 39.91 -25.35
N GLY A 42 -30.20 39.55 -24.39
CA GLY A 42 -30.15 38.18 -23.89
C GLY A 42 -29.15 37.90 -22.77
N SER A 43 -29.22 36.70 -22.22
CA SER A 43 -28.19 36.18 -21.31
C SER A 43 -28.10 34.67 -21.41
N ILE A 44 -26.90 34.14 -21.23
CA ILE A 44 -26.66 32.71 -21.14
C ILE A 44 -25.86 32.39 -19.88
N THR A 45 -26.08 31.20 -19.35
CA THR A 45 -25.35 30.67 -18.20
C THR A 45 -24.65 29.41 -18.62
N VAL A 46 -23.38 29.25 -18.24
CA VAL A 46 -22.60 28.04 -18.38
C VAL A 46 -22.29 27.51 -16.98
N GLU A 47 -22.51 26.23 -16.71
CA GLU A 47 -22.32 25.59 -15.40
C GLU A 47 -21.63 24.23 -15.54
N LYS A 48 -20.63 23.94 -14.72
CA LYS A 48 -19.99 22.62 -14.65
C LYS A 48 -20.76 21.69 -13.70
N VAL A 49 -21.22 20.54 -14.22
CA VAL A 49 -21.97 19.52 -13.48
C VAL A 49 -21.41 18.15 -13.85
N GLU A 50 -20.99 17.37 -12.84
CA GLU A 50 -20.45 16.02 -13.01
C GLU A 50 -19.30 15.96 -14.03
N GLY A 51 -18.40 16.94 -13.97
CA GLY A 51 -17.21 17.05 -14.81
C GLY A 51 -17.46 17.64 -16.21
N ARG A 52 -18.70 18.00 -16.57
CA ARG A 52 -19.06 18.56 -17.88
C ARG A 52 -19.74 19.91 -17.77
N PHE A 53 -19.43 20.83 -18.68
CA PHE A 53 -20.14 22.10 -18.77
C PHE A 53 -21.45 21.93 -19.55
N ILE A 54 -22.50 22.54 -19.02
CA ILE A 54 -23.82 22.66 -19.65
C ILE A 54 -24.20 24.13 -19.71
N HIS A 55 -25.03 24.55 -20.68
CA HIS A 55 -25.51 25.92 -20.76
C HIS A 55 -27.05 26.03 -20.69
N GLY A 56 -27.55 27.17 -20.24
CA GLY A 56 -28.98 27.45 -20.04
C GLY A 56 -29.29 28.91 -19.75
N LYS A 57 -30.56 29.23 -19.44
CA LYS A 57 -31.02 30.62 -19.21
C LYS A 57 -30.97 31.09 -17.75
N LYS A 58 -30.86 30.18 -16.79
CA LYS A 58 -30.84 30.51 -15.36
C LYS A 58 -29.76 29.69 -14.65
N PRO A 59 -28.99 30.31 -13.75
CA PRO A 59 -28.00 29.60 -12.95
C PRO A 59 -28.70 28.73 -11.89
N ARG A 60 -28.20 27.50 -11.67
CA ARG A 60 -28.69 26.63 -10.60
C ARG A 60 -28.09 26.98 -9.24
N THR A 61 -26.90 27.54 -9.25
CA THR A 61 -26.16 27.99 -8.06
C THR A 61 -25.68 29.43 -8.25
N ARG A 62 -25.14 30.06 -7.20
CA ARG A 62 -24.65 31.45 -7.29
C ARG A 62 -23.50 31.53 -8.33
N PRO A 63 -23.56 32.40 -9.35
CA PRO A 63 -22.50 32.53 -10.34
C PRO A 63 -21.16 32.91 -9.70
N LEU A 64 -20.08 32.53 -10.38
CA LEU A 64 -18.72 32.98 -10.08
C LEU A 64 -18.50 34.39 -10.63
N PHE A 65 -18.82 34.56 -11.91
CA PHE A 65 -18.65 35.80 -12.66
C PHE A 65 -19.89 36.10 -13.49
N GLU A 66 -20.16 37.39 -13.66
CA GLU A 66 -20.98 37.87 -14.76
C GLU A 66 -20.12 38.68 -15.73
N LEU A 67 -20.22 38.33 -17.01
CA LEU A 67 -19.65 39.06 -18.13
C LEU A 67 -20.75 39.94 -18.72
N HIS A 68 -20.58 41.25 -18.68
CA HIS A 68 -21.51 42.20 -19.26
C HIS A 68 -20.89 42.87 -20.47
N PHE A 69 -21.53 42.70 -21.61
CA PHE A 69 -21.19 43.40 -22.84
C PHE A 69 -22.13 44.58 -23.01
N ASP A 70 -21.60 45.78 -23.22
CA ASP A 70 -22.42 46.97 -23.48
C ASP A 70 -23.03 46.95 -24.90
N ASP A 71 -22.35 46.31 -25.85
CA ASP A 71 -22.81 46.11 -27.22
C ASP A 71 -22.78 44.61 -27.56
N PRO A 72 -23.91 44.01 -27.98
CA PRO A 72 -23.94 42.59 -28.33
C PRO A 72 -23.01 42.23 -29.51
N ARG A 73 -22.58 43.19 -30.32
CA ARG A 73 -21.62 42.96 -31.42
C ARG A 73 -20.23 42.58 -30.93
N ASP A 74 -19.87 42.98 -29.70
CA ASP A 74 -18.56 42.63 -29.13
C ASP A 74 -18.45 41.13 -28.79
N LEU A 75 -19.56 40.39 -28.75
CA LEU A 75 -19.56 38.92 -28.67
C LEU A 75 -18.91 38.27 -29.91
N GLU A 76 -18.97 38.92 -31.08
CA GLU A 76 -18.33 38.43 -32.31
C GLU A 76 -16.81 38.30 -32.15
N ALA A 77 -16.21 39.04 -31.21
CA ALA A 77 -14.79 38.92 -30.90
C ALA A 77 -14.41 37.50 -30.46
N PHE A 78 -15.32 36.68 -29.93
CA PHE A 78 -15.01 35.31 -29.53
C PHE A 78 -15.24 34.26 -30.62
N ARG A 79 -15.59 34.70 -31.85
CA ARG A 79 -15.66 33.79 -33.00
C ARG A 79 -14.28 33.35 -33.44
N HIS A 80 -14.20 32.07 -33.83
CA HIS A 80 -12.97 31.46 -34.36
C HIS A 80 -11.76 31.65 -33.43
N VAL A 81 -11.98 31.55 -32.12
CA VAL A 81 -10.91 31.43 -31.13
C VAL A 81 -10.05 30.22 -31.51
N LYS A 82 -8.74 30.45 -31.64
CA LYS A 82 -7.81 29.40 -32.10
C LYS A 82 -7.37 28.47 -30.97
N ASP A 83 -7.13 29.05 -29.80
CA ASP A 83 -6.64 28.40 -28.60
C ASP A 83 -6.97 29.23 -27.35
N ALA A 84 -6.62 28.72 -26.18
CA ALA A 84 -6.83 29.39 -24.89
C ALA A 84 -6.18 30.79 -24.80
N ARG A 85 -5.01 31.00 -25.42
CA ARG A 85 -4.28 32.28 -25.35
C ARG A 85 -4.96 33.34 -26.21
N ASP A 86 -5.39 32.97 -27.42
CA ASP A 86 -6.20 33.84 -28.27
C ASP A 86 -7.51 34.25 -27.58
N PHE A 87 -8.15 33.34 -26.84
CA PHE A 87 -9.32 33.68 -26.01
C PHE A 87 -8.98 34.75 -24.96
N GLY A 88 -7.91 34.55 -24.19
CA GLY A 88 -7.52 35.47 -23.14
C GLY A 88 -7.07 36.83 -23.65
N ASP A 89 -6.32 36.89 -24.75
CA ASP A 89 -5.90 38.16 -25.38
C ASP A 89 -7.11 39.01 -25.79
N ARG A 90 -8.12 38.38 -26.40
CA ARG A 90 -9.37 39.06 -26.79
C ARG A 90 -10.18 39.49 -25.56
N PHE A 91 -10.28 38.63 -24.55
CA PHE A 91 -10.92 38.95 -23.28
C PHE A 91 -10.30 40.19 -22.62
N VAL A 92 -8.97 40.22 -22.47
CA VAL A 92 -8.24 41.35 -21.86
C VAL A 92 -8.39 42.62 -22.70
N SER A 93 -8.35 42.53 -24.03
CA SER A 93 -8.54 43.69 -24.91
C SER A 93 -9.91 44.34 -24.67
N LEU A 94 -10.98 43.53 -24.66
CA LEU A 94 -12.34 44.04 -24.45
C LEU A 94 -12.54 44.66 -23.07
N VAL A 95 -11.95 44.08 -22.02
CA VAL A 95 -11.98 44.65 -20.67
C VAL A 95 -11.26 46.01 -20.64
N ARG A 96 -10.06 46.10 -21.23
CA ARG A 96 -9.29 47.37 -21.28
C ARG A 96 -9.95 48.45 -22.10
N GLU A 97 -10.66 48.07 -23.16
CA GLU A 97 -11.44 48.99 -23.99
C GLU A 97 -12.76 49.41 -23.34
N GLY A 98 -13.11 48.86 -22.17
CA GLY A 98 -14.37 49.14 -21.46
C GLY A 98 -15.59 48.55 -22.15
N LYS A 99 -15.40 47.58 -23.06
CA LYS A 99 -16.48 46.91 -23.81
C LYS A 99 -17.04 45.69 -23.10
N LEU A 100 -16.26 45.12 -22.18
CA LEU A 100 -16.61 43.97 -21.37
C LEU A 100 -16.37 44.29 -19.90
N LYS A 101 -17.43 44.29 -19.10
CA LYS A 101 -17.34 44.39 -17.64
C LYS A 101 -17.40 42.99 -17.02
N LEU A 102 -16.49 42.72 -16.08
CA LEU A 102 -16.48 41.50 -15.27
C LEU A 102 -16.95 41.84 -13.86
N ASP A 103 -18.10 41.32 -13.45
CA ASP A 103 -18.56 41.38 -12.07
C ASP A 103 -18.23 40.07 -11.35
N MET A 104 -17.44 40.16 -10.28
CA MET A 104 -17.16 39.01 -9.41
C MET A 104 -18.30 38.86 -8.40
N LEU A 105 -19.06 37.77 -8.50
CA LEU A 105 -20.21 37.53 -7.63
C LEU A 105 -19.88 36.68 -6.41
N ARG A 106 -18.66 36.13 -6.32
CA ARG A 106 -18.10 35.48 -5.14
C ARG A 106 -16.76 36.13 -4.77
N PRO A 107 -16.38 36.10 -3.48
CA PRO A 107 -15.05 36.52 -3.06
C PRO A 107 -13.96 35.78 -3.83
N PHE A 108 -12.83 36.44 -4.10
CA PHE A 108 -11.72 35.86 -4.85
C PHE A 108 -11.25 34.50 -4.33
N ILE A 109 -11.25 34.30 -3.01
CA ILE A 109 -10.82 33.05 -2.38
C ILE A 109 -11.72 31.85 -2.74
N ASP A 110 -13.03 32.08 -2.91
CA ASP A 110 -13.99 31.05 -3.29
C ASP A 110 -13.82 30.66 -4.76
N LEU A 111 -13.51 31.64 -5.61
CA LEU A 111 -13.23 31.44 -7.03
C LEU A 111 -12.01 30.53 -7.21
N TRP A 112 -10.98 30.72 -6.39
CA TRP A 112 -9.75 29.95 -6.45
C TRP A 112 -9.95 28.47 -6.09
N SER A 113 -10.78 28.17 -5.09
CA SER A 113 -11.14 26.79 -4.72
C SER A 113 -11.87 26.03 -5.85
N LEU A 114 -12.41 26.75 -6.83
CA LEU A 114 -13.03 26.20 -8.03
C LEU A 114 -12.09 26.18 -9.24
N GLY A 115 -10.78 26.41 -9.06
CA GLY A 115 -9.77 26.31 -10.11
C GLY A 115 -9.73 27.51 -11.07
N VAL A 116 -10.37 28.63 -10.72
CA VAL A 116 -10.52 29.77 -11.63
C VAL A 116 -9.19 30.41 -12.01
N GLY A 117 -8.25 30.57 -11.09
CA GLY A 117 -7.02 31.25 -11.49
C GLY A 117 -6.11 30.35 -12.35
N TYR A 118 -6.22 29.01 -12.27
CA TYR A 118 -5.59 28.12 -13.25
C TYR A 118 -6.19 28.35 -14.64
N PHE A 119 -7.52 28.52 -14.72
CA PHE A 119 -8.17 28.94 -15.96
C PHE A 119 -7.62 30.29 -16.46
N LEU A 120 -7.49 31.29 -15.58
CA LEU A 120 -6.95 32.61 -15.94
C LEU A 120 -5.47 32.56 -16.37
N GLU A 121 -4.65 31.71 -15.75
CA GLU A 121 -3.25 31.46 -16.16
C GLU A 121 -3.19 30.84 -17.56
N GLU A 122 -4.03 29.83 -17.82
CA GLU A 122 -4.01 29.06 -19.05
C GLU A 122 -4.44 29.89 -20.26
N ILE A 123 -5.45 30.75 -20.07
CA ILE A 123 -5.85 31.73 -21.09
C ILE A 123 -4.86 32.91 -21.18
N GLY A 124 -3.94 33.04 -20.22
CA GLY A 124 -2.89 34.05 -20.24
C GLY A 124 -3.24 35.41 -19.65
N VAL A 125 -4.35 35.50 -18.92
CA VAL A 125 -4.71 36.67 -18.10
C VAL A 125 -3.77 36.79 -16.91
N LEU A 126 -3.50 35.68 -16.20
CA LEU A 126 -2.51 35.60 -15.12
C LEU A 126 -1.22 34.98 -15.64
N ALA A 127 -0.58 35.64 -16.61
CA ALA A 127 0.70 35.20 -17.15
C ALA A 127 1.83 36.10 -16.61
N PRO A 128 2.89 35.54 -16.01
CA PRO A 128 4.00 36.36 -15.55
C PRO A 128 4.67 37.07 -16.74
N PRO A 129 5.13 38.33 -16.59
CA PRO A 129 5.95 38.99 -17.60
C PRO A 129 7.14 38.13 -18.04
N LYS A 130 7.53 38.20 -19.33
CA LYS A 130 8.58 37.33 -19.91
C LYS A 130 9.91 37.35 -19.14
N ALA A 131 10.31 38.52 -18.63
CA ALA A 131 11.52 38.65 -17.81
C ALA A 131 11.47 37.84 -16.50
N TYR A 132 10.27 37.64 -15.94
CA TYR A 132 10.05 36.79 -14.78
C TYR A 132 9.81 35.33 -15.17
N GLN A 133 9.21 35.07 -16.33
CA GLN A 133 9.13 33.71 -16.89
C GLN A 133 10.51 33.09 -17.09
N ASP A 134 11.46 33.83 -17.67
CA ASP A 134 12.84 33.35 -17.85
C ASP A 134 13.51 33.07 -16.51
N LEU A 135 13.19 33.89 -15.51
CA LEU A 135 13.70 33.71 -14.18
C LEU A 135 13.09 32.46 -13.53
N ILE A 136 11.77 32.24 -13.59
CA ILE A 136 11.06 31.14 -12.91
C ILE A 136 11.14 29.82 -13.68
N GLY A 137 11.25 29.84 -15.02
CA GLY A 137 11.14 28.68 -15.90
C GLY A 137 12.26 27.63 -15.78
N GLY A 138 13.37 27.93 -15.12
CA GLY A 138 14.49 27.00 -14.91
C GLY A 138 14.38 26.06 -13.69
N LEU A 139 13.23 25.99 -13.00
CA LEU A 139 13.07 25.20 -11.77
C LEU A 139 12.82 23.72 -12.11
N GLN A 140 13.64 22.82 -11.54
CA GLN A 140 13.57 21.38 -11.81
C GLN A 140 12.35 20.68 -11.19
N LEU A 141 11.73 21.27 -10.18
CA LEU A 141 10.61 20.69 -9.43
C LEU A 141 9.25 21.33 -9.76
N ARG A 142 9.16 22.07 -10.87
CA ARG A 142 7.91 22.73 -11.29
C ARG A 142 6.78 21.74 -11.56
N ASP A 143 7.14 20.50 -11.92
CA ASP A 143 6.20 19.45 -12.31
C ASP A 143 5.63 18.65 -11.12
N ILE A 144 6.11 18.90 -9.89
CA ILE A 144 5.51 18.32 -8.68
C ILE A 144 4.52 19.36 -8.14
N ALA A 145 3.24 19.03 -8.10
CA ALA A 145 2.26 19.94 -7.55
C ALA A 145 2.63 20.22 -6.08
N PHE A 146 2.69 21.49 -5.68
CA PHE A 146 3.00 21.86 -4.30
C PHE A 146 2.06 21.18 -3.29
N THR A 147 0.81 20.93 -3.69
CA THR A 147 -0.23 20.18 -2.95
C THR A 147 0.02 18.67 -2.87
N GLU A 148 0.88 18.09 -3.71
CA GLU A 148 1.28 16.67 -3.61
C GLU A 148 2.35 16.46 -2.54
N ILE A 149 3.03 17.54 -2.15
CA ILE A 149 4.11 17.53 -1.16
C ILE A 149 3.58 17.83 0.25
N LEU A 150 2.49 18.62 0.33
CA LEU A 150 1.96 19.17 1.58
C LEU A 150 0.50 18.82 1.80
N ASP A 151 0.17 18.40 3.02
CA ASP A 151 -1.22 18.35 3.48
C ASP A 151 -1.76 19.77 3.62
N VAL A 152 -2.57 20.17 2.64
CA VAL A 152 -3.18 21.50 2.56
C VAL A 152 -3.99 21.84 3.82
N LYS A 153 -4.64 20.84 4.45
CA LYS A 153 -5.45 21.07 5.65
C LYS A 153 -4.56 21.42 6.83
N TYR A 154 -3.50 20.66 7.06
CA TYR A 154 -2.55 20.95 8.14
C TYR A 154 -1.86 22.30 7.91
N LEU A 155 -1.51 22.59 6.66
CA LEU A 155 -0.89 23.86 6.29
C LEU A 155 -1.83 25.05 6.57
N GLN A 156 -3.13 24.90 6.29
CA GLN A 156 -4.16 25.89 6.61
C GLN A 156 -4.23 26.15 8.12
N GLU A 157 -4.31 25.08 8.94
CA GLU A 157 -4.36 25.19 10.42
C GLU A 157 -3.13 25.91 10.97
N LEU A 158 -1.93 25.57 10.47
CA LEU A 158 -0.67 26.21 10.85
C LEU A 158 -0.66 27.70 10.49
N VAL A 159 -1.02 28.03 9.25
CA VAL A 159 -1.08 29.40 8.75
C VAL A 159 -2.09 30.25 9.53
N ASP A 160 -3.23 29.68 9.91
CA ASP A 160 -4.26 30.35 10.74
C ASP A 160 -3.80 30.61 12.17
N GLU A 161 -3.10 29.66 12.80
CA GLU A 161 -2.56 29.84 14.15
C GLU A 161 -1.48 30.93 14.15
N LEU A 162 -0.60 30.91 13.15
CA LEU A 162 0.47 31.88 13.01
C LEU A 162 -0.05 33.28 12.69
N ALA A 163 -1.07 33.40 11.84
CA ALA A 163 -1.73 34.68 11.56
C ALA A 163 -2.37 35.27 12.82
N ARG A 164 -2.99 34.44 13.68
CA ARG A 164 -3.53 34.87 14.97
C ARG A 164 -2.45 35.35 15.94
N ILE A 165 -1.30 34.68 16.00
CA ILE A 165 -0.17 35.06 16.87
C ILE A 165 0.49 36.35 16.39
N THR A 166 0.74 36.47 15.09
CA THR A 166 1.50 37.59 14.50
C THR A 166 0.63 38.81 14.22
N GLY A 167 -0.68 38.62 14.06
CA GLY A 167 -1.61 39.66 13.62
C GLY A 167 -1.48 40.04 12.15
N VAL A 168 -0.75 39.23 11.36
CA VAL A 168 -0.45 39.44 9.94
C VAL A 168 -1.19 38.37 9.15
N ARG A 169 -1.85 38.71 8.03
CA ARG A 169 -2.44 37.68 7.18
C ARG A 169 -1.32 37.03 6.36
N LEU A 170 -1.37 35.71 6.30
CA LEU A 170 -0.33 34.88 5.71
C LEU A 170 -0.88 34.18 4.48
N TRP A 171 -0.08 34.19 3.43
CA TRP A 171 -0.35 33.56 2.15
C TRP A 171 0.75 32.55 1.88
N VAL A 172 0.40 31.30 1.61
CA VAL A 172 1.34 30.37 0.99
C VAL A 172 1.00 30.30 -0.48
N LEU A 173 1.95 30.66 -1.32
CA LEU A 173 1.80 30.71 -2.77
C LEU A 173 2.65 29.63 -3.43
N ASP A 174 2.12 29.03 -4.48
CA ASP A 174 2.87 28.12 -5.33
C ASP A 174 3.83 28.87 -6.27
N MET A 175 4.49 28.14 -7.17
CA MET A 175 5.44 28.71 -8.13
C MET A 175 4.81 29.62 -9.19
N ASN A 176 3.51 29.55 -9.38
CA ASN A 176 2.76 30.44 -10.25
C ASN A 176 2.21 31.65 -9.46
N CYS A 177 2.64 31.83 -8.20
CA CYS A 177 2.15 32.85 -7.27
C CYS A 177 0.66 32.71 -6.93
N MET A 178 0.13 31.48 -7.07
CA MET A 178 -1.24 31.20 -6.78
C MET A 178 -1.43 30.72 -5.35
N PRO A 179 -2.48 31.14 -4.64
CA PRO A 179 -2.64 30.87 -3.22
C PRO A 179 -2.95 29.40 -2.93
N VAL A 180 -2.04 28.67 -2.32
CA VAL A 180 -2.29 27.30 -1.86
C VAL A 180 -3.13 27.32 -0.58
N VAL A 181 -2.75 28.16 0.38
CA VAL A 181 -3.54 28.45 1.58
C VAL A 181 -3.43 29.93 1.92
N VAL A 182 -4.46 30.45 2.56
CA VAL A 182 -4.54 31.83 3.01
C VAL A 182 -5.13 31.84 4.40
N SER A 183 -4.54 32.59 5.33
CA SER A 183 -5.11 32.71 6.65
C SER A 183 -6.52 33.31 6.60
N THR A 184 -7.39 32.75 7.43
CA THR A 184 -8.79 33.14 7.60
C THR A 184 -8.95 34.48 8.31
N THR A 185 -7.92 34.91 9.04
CA THR A 185 -7.88 36.17 9.79
C THR A 185 -6.79 37.10 9.27
N GLY A 186 -7.00 38.41 9.44
CA GLY A 186 -6.06 39.47 9.04
C GLY A 186 -6.28 39.96 7.60
N GLY A 187 -5.71 41.11 7.25
CA GLY A 187 -5.64 41.60 5.86
C GLY A 187 -6.97 41.88 5.17
N GLU A 188 -8.01 42.36 5.88
CA GLU A 188 -9.33 42.61 5.27
C GLU A 188 -9.26 43.64 4.11
N HIS A 189 -8.35 44.60 4.19
CA HIS A 189 -8.07 45.53 3.09
C HIS A 189 -7.52 44.81 1.84
N CYS A 190 -6.66 43.79 1.99
CA CYS A 190 -6.18 42.99 0.87
C CYS A 190 -7.33 42.23 0.20
N LYS A 191 -8.25 41.69 1.01
CA LYS A 191 -9.47 41.03 0.52
C LYS A 191 -10.35 41.98 -0.29
N LEU A 192 -10.59 43.20 0.21
CA LEU A 192 -11.37 44.21 -0.51
C LEU A 192 -10.70 44.64 -1.82
N ILE A 193 -9.37 44.73 -1.84
CA ILE A 193 -8.61 45.03 -3.07
C ILE A 193 -8.81 43.92 -4.11
N ILE A 194 -8.64 42.65 -3.73
CA ILE A 194 -8.77 41.51 -4.65
C ILE A 194 -10.21 41.09 -4.92
N ASP A 195 -11.20 41.73 -4.30
CA ASP A 195 -12.62 41.62 -4.68
C ASP A 195 -12.95 42.45 -5.95
N SER A 196 -11.93 43.07 -6.56
CA SER A 196 -11.97 43.61 -7.94
C SER A 196 -11.04 42.85 -8.88
N PHE A 197 -11.41 42.76 -10.17
CA PHE A 197 -10.59 42.10 -11.18
C PHE A 197 -9.23 42.80 -11.37
N GLU A 198 -9.23 44.13 -11.46
CA GLU A 198 -8.00 44.91 -11.57
C GLU A 198 -7.11 44.73 -10.33
N GLY A 199 -7.71 44.64 -9.13
CA GLY A 199 -6.98 44.37 -7.90
C GLY A 199 -6.31 42.99 -7.90
N VAL A 200 -6.99 41.96 -8.41
CA VAL A 200 -6.40 40.62 -8.62
C VAL A 200 -5.17 40.70 -9.52
N LEU A 201 -5.27 41.37 -10.68
CA LEU A 201 -4.16 41.49 -11.62
C LEU A 201 -2.96 42.19 -10.99
N ARG A 202 -3.18 43.33 -10.33
CA ARG A 202 -2.09 44.08 -9.67
C ARG A 202 -1.49 43.34 -8.48
N CYS A 203 -2.31 42.61 -7.71
CA CYS A 203 -1.81 41.74 -6.64
C CYS A 203 -0.95 40.61 -7.19
N TYR A 204 -1.41 39.96 -8.27
CA TYR A 204 -0.69 38.89 -8.94
C TYR A 204 0.67 39.35 -9.48
N ASP A 205 0.71 40.48 -10.21
CA ASP A 205 1.94 41.07 -10.73
C ASP A 205 2.92 41.39 -9.58
N SER A 206 2.40 41.91 -8.47
CA SER A 206 3.21 42.21 -7.29
C SER A 206 3.78 40.95 -6.63
N ALA A 207 3.00 39.87 -6.55
CA ALA A 207 3.45 38.57 -6.03
C ALA A 207 4.53 37.94 -6.92
N ILE A 208 4.37 37.97 -8.25
CA ILE A 208 5.40 37.50 -9.20
C ILE A 208 6.69 38.28 -9.03
N GLY A 209 6.60 39.61 -8.90
CA GLY A 209 7.76 40.45 -8.62
C GLY A 209 8.50 39.99 -7.37
N GLY A 210 7.76 39.72 -6.28
CA GLY A 210 8.30 39.16 -5.05
C GLY A 210 8.98 37.81 -5.24
N LEU A 211 8.32 36.86 -5.93
CA LEU A 211 8.91 35.54 -6.25
C LEU A 211 10.23 35.68 -7.01
N ALA A 212 10.28 36.59 -7.97
CA ALA A 212 11.46 36.82 -8.78
C ALA A 212 12.63 37.37 -7.93
N GLU A 213 12.36 38.25 -6.97
CA GLU A 213 13.38 38.72 -6.03
C GLU A 213 13.85 37.61 -5.09
N LEU A 214 12.94 36.81 -4.57
CA LEU A 214 13.26 35.64 -3.77
C LEU A 214 14.15 34.66 -4.53
N LYS A 215 13.87 34.41 -5.82
CA LYS A 215 14.69 33.55 -6.66
C LYS A 215 16.11 34.08 -6.87
N LYS A 216 16.28 35.39 -7.00
CA LYS A 216 17.61 36.00 -7.13
C LYS A 216 18.41 35.92 -5.82
N ALA A 217 17.73 36.09 -4.69
CA ALA A 217 18.38 36.19 -3.38
C ALA A 217 18.51 34.85 -2.65
N MET A 218 17.63 33.88 -2.92
CA MET A 218 17.42 32.65 -2.15
C MET A 218 17.29 32.91 -0.64
N ALA A 219 16.66 34.04 -0.29
CA ALA A 219 16.55 34.53 1.08
C ALA A 219 15.28 35.38 1.26
N PRO A 220 14.76 35.51 2.49
CA PRO A 220 13.61 36.36 2.79
C PRO A 220 13.81 37.81 2.39
N LYS A 221 12.72 38.47 1.99
CA LYS A 221 12.70 39.87 1.54
C LYS A 221 11.49 40.61 2.08
N VAL A 222 11.70 41.91 2.31
CA VAL A 222 10.62 42.86 2.52
C VAL A 222 10.46 43.65 1.22
N ARG A 223 9.23 43.73 0.71
CA ARG A 223 8.87 44.52 -0.46
C ARG A 223 7.67 45.40 -0.17
N VAL A 224 7.41 46.37 -1.04
CA VAL A 224 6.17 47.15 -1.04
C VAL A 224 5.30 46.66 -2.19
N CYS A 225 4.04 46.32 -1.91
CA CYS A 225 3.10 45.90 -2.94
C CYS A 225 2.52 47.09 -3.73
N HIS A 226 1.75 46.81 -4.78
CA HIS A 226 1.12 47.85 -5.61
C HIS A 226 0.22 48.81 -4.81
N ALA A 227 -0.40 48.34 -3.71
CA ALA A 227 -1.25 49.15 -2.84
C ALA A 227 -0.46 49.92 -1.76
N GLY A 228 0.87 49.81 -1.74
CA GLY A 228 1.74 50.55 -0.82
C GLY A 228 2.03 49.85 0.50
N PHE A 229 1.52 48.64 0.69
CA PHE A 229 1.73 47.87 1.91
C PHE A 229 3.07 47.14 1.90
N MET A 230 3.69 46.99 3.06
CA MET A 230 4.87 46.12 3.19
C MET A 230 4.45 44.65 3.23
N CYS A 231 5.07 43.85 2.37
CA CYS A 231 4.94 42.40 2.33
C CYS A 231 6.26 41.76 2.77
N PHE A 232 6.14 40.71 3.58
CA PHE A 232 7.26 39.92 4.09
C PHE A 232 7.24 38.58 3.37
N ASP A 233 8.15 38.38 2.44
CA ASP A 233 8.20 37.17 1.64
C ASP A 233 9.36 36.28 2.08
N ALA A 234 9.13 34.98 2.20
CA ALA A 234 10.18 33.99 2.41
C ALA A 234 10.02 32.80 1.45
N PRO A 235 11.12 32.28 0.88
CA PRO A 235 11.07 31.18 -0.06
C PRO A 235 10.85 29.85 0.65
N LEU A 236 10.06 28.97 0.03
CA LEU A 236 9.96 27.56 0.42
C LEU A 236 10.93 26.76 -0.45
N ILE A 237 11.92 26.09 0.14
CA ILE A 237 13.09 25.55 -0.59
C ILE A 237 13.23 24.04 -0.41
N LEU A 238 12.95 23.24 -1.43
CA LEU A 238 13.14 21.80 -1.41
C LEU A 238 14.30 21.39 -2.32
N GLY A 239 15.27 20.64 -1.78
CA GLY A 239 16.40 20.16 -2.57
C GLY A 239 17.29 21.27 -3.16
N GLY A 240 17.27 22.47 -2.58
CA GLY A 240 17.98 23.63 -3.10
C GLY A 240 17.20 24.47 -4.12
N GLU A 241 15.98 24.06 -4.46
CA GLU A 241 15.10 24.74 -5.42
C GLU A 241 13.91 25.38 -4.70
N ILE A 242 13.45 26.53 -5.17
CA ILE A 242 12.22 27.15 -4.67
C ILE A 242 11.02 26.36 -5.22
N VAL A 243 10.11 25.98 -4.33
CA VAL A 243 8.85 25.29 -4.66
C VAL A 243 7.60 26.12 -4.36
N GLY A 244 7.77 27.26 -3.71
CA GLY A 244 6.73 28.24 -3.43
C GLY A 244 7.28 29.38 -2.58
N MET A 245 6.39 30.22 -2.08
CA MET A 245 6.74 31.22 -1.07
C MET A 245 5.68 31.29 0.01
N ILE A 246 6.07 31.81 1.17
CA ILE A 246 5.13 32.36 2.12
C ILE A 246 5.25 33.87 2.08
N SER A 247 4.11 34.57 2.04
CA SER A 247 4.01 36.02 2.04
C SER A 247 3.12 36.45 3.19
N GLY A 248 3.65 37.25 4.11
CA GLY A 248 2.87 37.94 5.13
C GLY A 248 2.51 39.34 4.66
N ASP A 249 1.24 39.73 4.81
CA ASP A 249 0.74 40.99 4.27
C ASP A 249 0.53 42.11 5.31
N ALA A 250 0.82 43.30 4.80
CA ALA A 250 0.22 44.59 5.11
C ALA A 250 0.38 45.19 6.49
N SER A 251 1.65 45.53 6.75
CA SER A 251 1.97 46.63 7.66
C SER A 251 2.40 47.89 6.88
N LEU A 252 2.34 49.04 7.54
CA LEU A 252 2.87 50.31 7.03
C LEU A 252 3.87 50.88 8.03
N MET A 253 4.83 51.68 7.55
CA MET A 253 5.70 52.47 8.44
C MET A 253 4.96 53.70 8.98
N GLU A 254 4.09 54.28 8.15
CA GLU A 254 3.34 55.50 8.42
C GLU A 254 1.84 55.24 8.30
N PRO A 255 0.98 55.98 9.03
CA PRO A 255 -0.46 55.79 8.94
C PRO A 255 -0.96 55.93 7.49
N PRO A 256 -1.98 55.15 7.08
CA PRO A 256 -2.48 55.19 5.72
C PRO A 256 -3.08 56.57 5.40
N ASP A 257 -2.69 57.15 4.27
CA ASP A 257 -3.27 58.40 3.75
C ASP A 257 -4.65 58.13 3.12
N PRO A 258 -5.76 58.59 3.72
CA PRO A 258 -7.10 58.29 3.22
C PRO A 258 -7.34 58.77 1.78
N ASP A 259 -6.74 59.88 1.36
CA ASP A 259 -6.95 60.42 0.01
C ASP A 259 -6.29 59.53 -1.05
N ARG A 260 -5.09 59.02 -0.75
CA ARG A 260 -4.41 58.02 -1.58
C ARG A 260 -5.27 56.77 -1.76
N TYR A 261 -5.86 56.26 -0.68
CA TYR A 261 -6.65 55.02 -0.74
C TYR A 261 -8.04 55.21 -1.35
N ARG A 262 -8.65 56.41 -1.27
CA ARG A 262 -9.84 56.75 -2.09
C ARG A 262 -9.53 56.67 -3.57
N LYS A 263 -8.43 57.28 -3.99
CA LYS A 263 -8.00 57.22 -5.38
C LYS A 263 -7.68 55.78 -5.83
N LEU A 264 -7.04 54.99 -4.97
CA LEU A 264 -6.81 53.57 -5.26
C LEU A 264 -8.14 52.81 -5.42
N ALA A 265 -9.13 53.06 -4.57
CA ALA A 265 -10.45 52.43 -4.67
C ALA A 265 -11.14 52.76 -6.01
N GLU A 266 -11.07 54.02 -6.44
CA GLU A 266 -11.57 54.45 -7.76
C GLU A 266 -10.83 53.75 -8.91
N GLU A 267 -9.51 53.64 -8.85
CA GLU A 267 -8.71 52.94 -9.87
C GLU A 267 -9.01 51.44 -9.96
N LEU A 268 -9.45 50.83 -8.86
CA LEU A 268 -9.76 49.41 -8.77
C LEU A 268 -11.26 49.09 -8.97
N ASP A 269 -12.12 50.10 -9.12
CA ASP A 269 -13.59 49.95 -9.10
C ASP A 269 -14.10 49.25 -7.81
N VAL A 270 -13.56 49.64 -6.66
CA VAL A 270 -13.94 49.15 -5.31
C VAL A 270 -14.61 50.26 -4.51
N ASP A 271 -15.58 49.91 -3.65
CA ASP A 271 -16.18 50.87 -2.72
C ASP A 271 -15.12 51.43 -1.74
N PRO A 272 -14.87 52.75 -1.73
CA PRO A 272 -13.87 53.35 -0.87
C PRO A 272 -14.20 53.24 0.63
N GLU A 273 -15.48 53.24 1.02
CA GLU A 273 -15.83 53.33 2.45
C GLU A 273 -15.46 52.07 3.25
N PRO A 274 -15.80 50.84 2.81
CA PRO A 274 -15.31 49.62 3.44
C PRO A 274 -13.78 49.51 3.43
N LEU A 275 -13.14 49.92 2.33
CA LEU A 275 -11.69 49.89 2.22
C LEU A 275 -11.05 50.80 3.27
N LEU A 276 -11.44 52.07 3.34
CA LEU A 276 -10.93 53.02 4.32
C LEU A 276 -11.19 52.58 5.77
N ALA A 277 -12.37 52.01 6.05
CA ALA A 277 -12.67 51.46 7.37
C ALA A 277 -11.71 50.33 7.76
N SER A 278 -11.39 49.44 6.81
CA SER A 278 -10.46 48.33 7.03
C SER A 278 -9.02 48.78 7.27
N LEU A 279 -8.63 49.98 6.76
CA LEU A 279 -7.27 50.52 6.95
C LEU A 279 -6.97 50.90 8.40
N GLN A 280 -7.98 51.13 9.24
CA GLN A 280 -7.79 51.38 10.68
C GLN A 280 -7.21 50.16 11.41
N GLN A 281 -7.32 48.98 10.81
CA GLN A 281 -6.79 47.72 11.35
C GLN A 281 -5.37 47.43 10.82
N VAL A 282 -4.86 48.22 9.88
CA VAL A 282 -3.50 48.06 9.35
C VAL A 282 -2.51 48.43 10.44
N ARG A 283 -1.58 47.51 10.70
CA ARG A 283 -0.56 47.71 11.73
C ARG A 283 0.52 48.67 11.25
N ASN A 284 0.80 49.69 12.04
CA ASN A 284 2.01 50.49 11.91
C ASN A 284 3.18 49.76 12.57
N VAL A 285 4.25 49.53 11.83
CA VAL A 285 5.45 48.83 12.31
C VAL A 285 6.66 49.74 12.24
N ASN A 286 7.59 49.55 13.16
CA ASN A 286 8.91 50.16 13.10
C ASN A 286 9.95 49.19 12.49
N ILE A 287 11.20 49.64 12.34
CA ILE A 287 12.27 48.83 11.72
C ILE A 287 12.55 47.54 12.51
N GLU A 288 12.54 47.60 13.85
CA GLU A 288 12.80 46.44 14.71
C GLU A 288 11.67 45.39 14.56
N GLU A 289 10.43 45.84 14.46
CA GLU A 289 9.27 44.98 14.20
C GLU A 289 9.29 44.38 12.79
N VAL A 290 9.77 45.13 11.79
CA VAL A 290 9.97 44.62 10.42
C VAL A 290 10.96 43.47 10.42
N GLU A 291 12.10 43.62 11.09
CA GLU A 291 13.10 42.54 11.22
C GLU A 291 12.53 41.33 11.96
N PHE A 292 11.79 41.56 13.04
CA PHE A 292 11.11 40.50 13.78
C PHE A 292 10.12 39.74 12.90
N LEU A 293 9.21 40.42 12.20
CA LEU A 293 8.20 39.80 11.34
C LEU A 293 8.85 39.02 10.20
N LEU A 294 9.90 39.56 9.58
CA LEU A 294 10.65 38.84 8.55
C LEU A 294 11.30 37.57 9.11
N SER A 295 11.85 37.63 10.33
CA SER A 295 12.44 36.46 10.99
C SER A 295 11.40 35.37 11.28
N VAL A 296 10.19 35.77 11.69
CA VAL A 296 9.07 34.86 11.95
C VAL A 296 8.61 34.20 10.66
N VAL A 297 8.33 34.98 9.61
CA VAL A 297 7.92 34.46 8.30
C VAL A 297 8.97 33.50 7.72
N ASN A 298 10.26 33.82 7.87
CA ASN A 298 11.34 32.93 7.46
C ASN A 298 11.39 31.64 8.28
N ALA A 299 11.25 31.70 9.61
CA ALA A 299 11.24 30.51 10.45
C ALA A 299 10.07 29.59 10.08
N ILE A 300 8.90 30.16 9.80
CA ILE A 300 7.73 29.43 9.31
C ILE A 300 8.04 28.78 7.96
N ALA A 301 8.61 29.53 7.01
CA ALA A 301 9.00 29.01 5.71
C ALA A 301 9.91 27.78 5.83
N GLN A 302 10.89 27.82 6.74
CA GLN A 302 11.79 26.70 7.01
C GLN A 302 11.08 25.50 7.60
N VAL A 303 10.19 25.70 8.59
CA VAL A 303 9.40 24.62 9.20
C VAL A 303 8.49 23.96 8.16
N VAL A 304 7.74 24.78 7.40
CA VAL A 304 6.87 24.29 6.32
C VAL A 304 7.69 23.48 5.33
N THR A 305 8.82 24.02 4.87
CA THR A 305 9.73 23.34 3.94
C THR A 305 10.22 21.99 4.47
N GLU A 306 10.71 21.95 5.72
CA GLU A 306 11.25 20.71 6.30
C GLU A 306 10.15 19.65 6.48
N MET A 307 8.98 20.06 6.95
CA MET A 307 7.82 19.17 7.09
C MET A 307 7.36 18.63 5.74
N SER A 308 7.29 19.47 4.71
CA SER A 308 6.97 19.09 3.33
C SER A 308 7.89 17.99 2.83
N PHE A 309 9.20 18.19 3.04
CA PHE A 309 10.22 17.24 2.59
C PHE A 309 10.07 15.88 3.27
N LYS A 310 9.87 15.88 4.59
CA LYS A 310 9.65 14.65 5.37
C LYS A 310 8.40 13.90 4.92
N GLN A 311 7.29 14.61 4.72
CA GLN A 311 6.03 14.03 4.28
C GLN A 311 6.13 13.39 2.89
N TYR A 312 6.81 14.06 1.95
CA TYR A 312 7.07 13.55 0.62
C TYR A 312 7.86 12.22 0.65
N LEU A 313 8.94 12.17 1.44
CA LEU A 313 9.75 10.96 1.58
C LEU A 313 8.95 9.77 2.16
N LEU A 314 8.15 10.02 3.19
CA LEU A 314 7.29 9.01 3.80
C LEU A 314 6.27 8.46 2.80
N THR A 315 5.58 9.35 2.08
CA THR A 315 4.57 8.95 1.08
C THR A 315 5.18 8.09 -0.02
N ARG A 316 6.38 8.46 -0.50
CA ARG A 316 7.12 7.68 -1.49
C ARG A 316 7.51 6.29 -0.97
N GLN A 317 8.06 6.21 0.25
CA GLN A 317 8.42 4.92 0.88
C GLN A 317 7.20 4.02 1.10
N MET A 318 6.05 4.59 1.49
CA MET A 318 4.82 3.82 1.65
C MET A 318 4.35 3.21 0.32
N LYS A 319 4.47 3.95 -0.78
CA LYS A 319 4.13 3.46 -2.12
C LYS A 319 5.05 2.32 -2.55
N GLU A 320 6.36 2.49 -2.40
CA GLU A 320 7.36 1.46 -2.71
C GLU A 320 7.13 0.17 -1.88
N ASN A 321 6.84 0.30 -0.58
CA ASN A 321 6.49 -0.84 0.28
C ASN A 321 5.18 -1.53 -0.13
N ALA A 322 4.17 -0.77 -0.56
CA ALA A 322 2.90 -1.33 -1.02
C ALA A 322 3.08 -2.16 -2.30
N ASP A 323 3.92 -1.68 -3.22
CA ASP A 323 4.25 -2.38 -4.46
C ASP A 323 5.05 -3.66 -4.18
N LEU A 324 6.06 -3.58 -3.31
CA LEU A 324 6.85 -4.75 -2.89
C LEU A 324 5.99 -5.80 -2.18
N THR A 325 5.05 -5.37 -1.32
CA THR A 325 4.08 -6.25 -0.66
C THR A 325 3.18 -6.96 -1.67
N ARG A 326 2.77 -6.26 -2.75
CA ARG A 326 1.96 -6.85 -3.82
C ARG A 326 2.76 -7.91 -4.59
N GLU A 327 4.01 -7.62 -4.92
CA GLU A 327 4.90 -8.57 -5.58
C GLU A 327 5.14 -9.83 -4.73
N LEU A 328 5.44 -9.66 -3.44
CA LEU A 328 5.59 -10.78 -2.51
C LEU A 328 4.33 -11.64 -2.42
N ARG A 329 3.13 -11.03 -2.42
CA ARG A 329 1.88 -11.78 -2.45
C ARG A 329 1.72 -12.59 -3.73
N TYR A 330 2.03 -11.99 -4.88
CA TYR A 330 1.99 -12.67 -6.18
C TYR A 330 2.95 -13.87 -6.20
N LYS A 331 4.20 -13.67 -5.76
CA LYS A 331 5.20 -14.75 -5.69
C LYS A 331 4.82 -15.86 -4.72
N ASN A 332 4.21 -15.53 -3.58
CA ASN A 332 3.68 -16.54 -2.66
C ASN A 332 2.53 -17.35 -3.27
N MET A 333 1.66 -16.73 -4.07
CA MET A 333 0.61 -17.45 -4.79
C MET A 333 1.18 -18.39 -5.85
N GLU A 334 2.17 -17.92 -6.62
CA GLU A 334 2.89 -18.73 -7.62
C GLU A 334 3.57 -19.95 -6.97
N LEU A 335 4.26 -19.72 -5.84
CA LEU A 335 4.92 -20.78 -5.09
C LEU A 335 3.92 -21.82 -4.54
N LYS A 336 2.78 -21.37 -3.99
CA LYS A 336 1.72 -22.27 -3.52
C LYS A 336 1.15 -23.13 -4.66
N ALA A 337 0.90 -22.54 -5.82
CA ALA A 337 0.41 -23.28 -6.98
C ALA A 337 1.42 -24.33 -7.48
N LEU A 338 2.72 -24.00 -7.48
CA LEU A 338 3.79 -24.94 -7.81
C LEU A 338 3.85 -26.11 -6.82
N PHE A 339 3.78 -25.83 -5.51
CA PHE A 339 3.75 -26.89 -4.50
C PHE A 339 2.54 -27.81 -4.66
N GLN A 340 1.34 -27.27 -4.90
CA GLN A 340 0.15 -28.08 -5.16
C GLN A 340 0.33 -28.99 -6.38
N SER A 341 0.87 -28.46 -7.49
CA SER A 341 1.15 -29.25 -8.69
C SER A 341 2.15 -30.38 -8.43
N ILE A 342 3.20 -30.12 -7.65
CA ILE A 342 4.18 -31.15 -7.26
C ILE A 342 3.49 -32.28 -6.46
N LEU A 343 2.65 -31.94 -5.48
CA LEU A 343 1.93 -32.94 -4.69
C LEU A 343 0.96 -33.77 -5.54
N GLU A 344 0.27 -33.15 -6.49
CA GLU A 344 -0.61 -33.86 -7.43
C GLU A 344 0.16 -34.82 -8.34
N ILE A 345 1.29 -34.37 -8.88
CA ILE A 345 2.18 -35.21 -9.69
C ILE A 345 2.69 -36.38 -8.85
N GLN A 346 3.11 -36.13 -7.60
CA GLN A 346 3.64 -37.17 -6.72
C GLN A 346 2.59 -38.24 -6.37
N GLU A 347 1.35 -37.86 -6.08
CA GLU A 347 0.28 -38.84 -5.79
C GLU A 347 -0.11 -39.62 -7.05
N ARG A 348 -0.14 -38.97 -8.21
CA ARG A 348 -0.39 -39.63 -9.50
C ARG A 348 0.67 -40.67 -9.81
N GLU A 349 1.94 -40.32 -9.63
CA GLU A 349 3.08 -41.23 -9.82
C GLU A 349 3.02 -42.42 -8.86
N ARG A 350 2.74 -42.16 -7.58
CA ARG A 350 2.56 -43.22 -6.57
C ARG A 350 1.46 -44.20 -6.93
N SER A 351 0.31 -43.69 -7.40
CA SER A 351 -0.81 -44.53 -7.84
C SER A 351 -0.46 -45.33 -9.09
N ALA A 352 0.28 -44.75 -10.04
CA ALA A 352 0.74 -45.46 -11.24
C ALA A 352 1.70 -46.61 -10.89
N VAL A 353 2.74 -46.35 -10.09
CA VAL A 353 3.71 -47.38 -9.68
C VAL A 353 3.04 -48.51 -8.88
N ALA A 354 2.11 -48.18 -7.99
CA ALA A 354 1.39 -49.20 -7.22
C ALA A 354 0.55 -50.12 -8.12
N ARG A 355 -0.10 -49.57 -9.16
CA ARG A 355 -0.84 -50.33 -10.16
C ARG A 355 0.08 -51.20 -11.01
N ASP A 356 1.18 -50.67 -11.52
CA ASP A 356 2.15 -51.45 -12.32
C ASP A 356 2.73 -52.62 -11.51
N LEU A 357 3.04 -52.41 -10.23
CA LEU A 357 3.50 -53.48 -9.34
C LEU A 357 2.43 -54.54 -9.10
N HIS A 358 1.18 -54.15 -8.89
CA HIS A 358 0.08 -55.07 -8.63
C HIS A 358 -0.30 -55.88 -9.88
N ASP A 359 -0.49 -55.20 -11.00
CA ASP A 359 -1.06 -55.78 -12.21
C ASP A 359 -0.03 -56.57 -13.01
N ASP A 360 1.21 -56.09 -13.15
CA ASP A 360 2.22 -56.81 -13.91
C ASP A 360 3.02 -57.76 -13.00
N THR A 361 3.67 -57.23 -11.96
CA THR A 361 4.55 -58.05 -11.12
C THR A 361 3.77 -59.02 -10.23
N GLY A 362 2.70 -58.54 -9.57
CA GLY A 362 1.86 -59.34 -8.68
C GLY A 362 1.12 -60.47 -9.38
N GLN A 363 0.50 -60.19 -10.54
CA GLN A 363 -0.19 -61.22 -11.31
C GLN A 363 0.78 -62.26 -11.90
N ASN A 364 1.95 -61.84 -12.40
CA ASN A 364 2.95 -62.78 -12.92
C ASN A 364 3.46 -63.73 -11.85
N LEU A 365 3.73 -63.24 -10.63
CA LEU A 365 4.12 -64.07 -9.49
C LEU A 365 2.98 -65.01 -9.04
N SER A 366 1.74 -64.52 -9.03
CA SER A 366 0.56 -65.35 -8.72
C SER A 366 0.39 -66.49 -9.73
N ASN A 367 0.52 -66.19 -11.03
CA ASN A 367 0.47 -67.19 -12.10
C ASN A 367 1.61 -68.22 -11.97
N ALA A 368 2.82 -67.78 -11.63
CA ALA A 368 3.94 -68.68 -11.39
C ALA A 368 3.67 -69.63 -10.22
N LEU A 369 3.10 -69.11 -9.12
CA LEU A 369 2.71 -69.92 -7.95
C LEU A 369 1.66 -70.97 -8.31
N VAL A 370 0.58 -70.57 -9.02
CA VAL A 370 -0.48 -71.49 -9.48
C VAL A 370 0.09 -72.59 -10.37
N ASN A 371 1.00 -72.27 -11.29
CA ASN A 371 1.63 -73.28 -12.16
C ASN A 371 2.48 -74.29 -11.37
N LEU A 372 3.19 -73.85 -10.32
CA LEU A 372 3.95 -74.74 -9.45
C LEU A 372 3.03 -75.64 -8.60
N GLU A 373 1.93 -75.10 -8.08
CA GLU A 373 0.92 -75.86 -7.35
C GLU A 373 0.23 -76.90 -8.25
N LEU A 374 -0.13 -76.52 -9.48
CA LEU A 374 -0.68 -77.45 -10.47
C LEU A 374 0.30 -78.58 -10.79
N ALA A 375 1.58 -78.26 -11.01
CA ALA A 375 2.62 -79.25 -11.25
C ALA A 375 2.78 -80.26 -10.08
N LEU A 376 2.65 -79.79 -8.84
CA LEU A 376 2.64 -80.67 -7.65
C LEU A 376 1.39 -81.54 -7.54
N SER A 377 0.26 -81.10 -8.09
CA SER A 377 -1.03 -81.79 -8.03
C SER A 377 -1.26 -82.80 -9.16
N GLU A 378 -0.69 -82.55 -10.35
CA GLU A 378 -0.95 -83.35 -11.57
C GLU A 378 0.18 -84.36 -11.90
N MET A 379 1.38 -84.20 -11.32
CA MET A 379 2.54 -85.04 -11.62
C MET A 379 2.97 -85.89 -10.42
N ASP A 380 3.33 -87.15 -10.67
CA ASP A 380 3.96 -88.01 -9.66
C ASP A 380 5.46 -87.70 -9.59
N VAL A 381 5.82 -86.68 -8.82
CA VAL A 381 7.21 -86.17 -8.67
C VAL A 381 7.94 -86.85 -7.51
N PRO A 382 9.23 -87.23 -7.69
CA PRO A 382 10.07 -87.72 -6.59
C PRO A 382 10.15 -86.72 -5.43
N GLU A 383 10.21 -87.22 -4.19
CA GLU A 383 10.17 -86.40 -2.97
C GLU A 383 11.21 -85.26 -2.92
N ALA A 384 12.42 -85.52 -3.43
CA ALA A 384 13.46 -84.50 -3.53
C ALA A 384 13.08 -83.34 -4.48
N VAL A 385 12.36 -83.63 -5.57
CA VAL A 385 11.87 -82.62 -6.53
C VAL A 385 10.68 -81.86 -5.94
N ARG A 386 9.78 -82.56 -5.23
CA ARG A 386 8.66 -81.95 -4.48
C ARG A 386 9.17 -80.90 -3.50
N ALA A 387 10.17 -81.24 -2.67
CA ALA A 387 10.75 -80.31 -1.69
C ALA A 387 11.37 -79.06 -2.35
N HIS A 388 11.97 -79.19 -3.55
CA HIS A 388 12.49 -78.04 -4.30
C HIS A 388 11.36 -77.14 -4.85
N ILE A 389 10.27 -77.73 -5.35
CA ILE A 389 9.11 -76.96 -5.85
C ILE A 389 8.38 -76.26 -4.69
N GLU A 390 8.23 -76.90 -3.54
CA GLU A 390 7.63 -76.29 -2.33
C GLU A 390 8.50 -75.13 -1.81
N SER A 391 9.82 -75.27 -1.82
CA SER A 391 10.75 -74.20 -1.46
C SER A 391 10.67 -73.00 -2.42
N ALA A 392 10.57 -73.27 -3.73
CA ALA A 392 10.35 -72.22 -4.75
C ALA A 392 9.00 -71.52 -4.58
N SER A 393 7.93 -72.28 -4.29
CA SER A 393 6.58 -71.77 -4.03
C SER A 393 6.56 -70.90 -2.78
N SER A 394 7.23 -71.31 -1.71
CA SER A 394 7.40 -70.50 -0.50
C SER A 394 8.17 -69.20 -0.77
N SER A 395 9.22 -69.25 -1.59
CA SER A 395 10.00 -68.07 -1.95
C SER A 395 9.18 -67.07 -2.78
N ILE A 396 8.43 -67.57 -3.77
CA ILE A 396 7.52 -66.75 -4.58
C ILE A 396 6.42 -66.15 -3.72
N SER A 397 5.84 -66.93 -2.80
CA SER A 397 4.81 -66.44 -1.86
C SER A 397 5.33 -65.31 -0.98
N GLN A 398 6.59 -65.40 -0.53
CA GLN A 398 7.23 -64.34 0.26
C GLN A 398 7.45 -63.06 -0.56
N VAL A 399 7.93 -63.19 -1.81
CA VAL A 399 8.11 -62.04 -2.71
C VAL A 399 6.76 -61.41 -3.08
N LEU A 400 5.74 -62.23 -3.35
CA LEU A 400 4.38 -61.77 -3.63
C LEU A 400 3.82 -60.96 -2.44
N LYS A 401 4.02 -61.43 -1.22
CA LYS A 401 3.67 -60.68 0.00
C LYS A 401 4.39 -59.33 0.05
N GLN A 402 5.70 -59.30 -0.22
CA GLN A 402 6.48 -58.06 -0.23
C GLN A 402 6.01 -57.07 -1.31
N VAL A 403 5.65 -57.56 -2.50
CA VAL A 403 5.10 -56.72 -3.59
C VAL A 403 3.74 -56.15 -3.21
N HIS A 404 2.86 -56.94 -2.61
CA HIS A 404 1.58 -56.45 -2.11
C HIS A 404 1.75 -55.41 -0.99
N ASP A 405 2.67 -55.65 -0.04
CA ASP A 405 2.96 -54.71 1.04
C ASP A 405 3.52 -53.38 0.48
N LEU A 406 4.42 -53.45 -0.51
CA LEU A 406 4.98 -52.28 -1.18
C LEU A 406 3.91 -51.51 -1.97
N SER A 407 3.13 -52.20 -2.80
CA SER A 407 2.03 -51.59 -3.57
C SER A 407 1.04 -50.89 -2.62
N ALA A 408 0.60 -51.56 -1.56
CA ALA A 408 -0.33 -50.99 -0.59
C ALA A 408 0.24 -49.83 0.23
N SER A 409 1.58 -49.73 0.38
CA SER A 409 2.23 -48.56 0.97
C SER A 409 2.23 -47.36 0.00
N LEU A 410 2.39 -47.63 -1.30
CA LEU A 410 2.44 -46.63 -2.36
C LEU A 410 1.05 -46.12 -2.74
N HIS A 411 0.04 -46.98 -2.86
CA HIS A 411 -1.39 -46.66 -3.02
C HIS A 411 -2.20 -47.92 -2.71
N PRO A 412 -3.18 -47.90 -1.79
CA PRO A 412 -3.90 -49.12 -1.42
C PRO A 412 -4.87 -49.54 -2.53
N PRO A 413 -4.64 -50.65 -3.27
CA PRO A 413 -5.52 -51.06 -4.38
C PRO A 413 -6.94 -51.40 -3.89
N VAL A 414 -7.02 -51.94 -2.66
CA VAL A 414 -8.28 -52.19 -1.94
C VAL A 414 -9.15 -50.94 -1.81
N LEU A 415 -8.56 -49.74 -1.79
CA LEU A 415 -9.32 -48.49 -1.74
C LEU A 415 -10.13 -48.27 -3.02
N ASP A 416 -9.59 -48.69 -4.16
CA ASP A 416 -10.21 -48.58 -5.48
C ASP A 416 -11.25 -49.69 -5.70
N ASP A 417 -10.97 -50.92 -5.24
CA ASP A 417 -11.83 -52.09 -5.45
C ASP A 417 -12.96 -52.26 -4.42
N LEU A 418 -12.68 -51.93 -3.14
CA LEU A 418 -13.54 -52.26 -2.00
C LEU A 418 -13.92 -51.05 -1.13
N GLY A 419 -13.28 -49.90 -1.33
CA GLY A 419 -13.63 -48.64 -0.65
C GLY A 419 -12.80 -48.31 0.60
N LEU A 420 -13.08 -47.14 1.17
CA LEU A 420 -12.38 -46.55 2.32
C LEU A 420 -12.52 -47.39 3.58
N ILE A 421 -13.73 -47.88 3.90
CA ILE A 421 -13.95 -48.65 5.13
C ILE A 421 -13.12 -49.94 5.13
N GLU A 422 -13.10 -50.67 4.02
CA GLU A 422 -12.28 -51.89 3.90
C GLU A 422 -10.78 -51.57 3.91
N ALA A 423 -10.36 -50.49 3.26
CA ALA A 423 -8.98 -50.06 3.29
C ALA A 423 -8.52 -49.71 4.72
N LEU A 424 -9.33 -48.98 5.50
CA LEU A 424 -9.07 -48.68 6.92
C LEU A 424 -9.03 -49.95 7.77
N ARG A 425 -9.92 -50.92 7.51
CA ARG A 425 -9.90 -52.20 8.22
C ARG A 425 -8.62 -52.98 7.96
N ASN A 426 -8.16 -53.01 6.71
CA ASN A 426 -6.90 -53.64 6.34
C ASN A 426 -5.68 -52.89 6.90
N LEU A 427 -5.74 -51.57 7.01
CA LEU A 427 -4.72 -50.78 7.69
C LEU A 427 -4.64 -51.18 9.18
N VAL A 428 -5.76 -51.18 9.90
CA VAL A 428 -5.80 -51.56 11.33
C VAL A 428 -5.34 -53.00 11.57
N ARG A 429 -5.72 -53.94 10.70
CA ARG A 429 -5.24 -55.34 10.79
C ARG A 429 -3.72 -55.44 10.65
N ARG A 430 -3.12 -54.71 9.70
CA ARG A 430 -1.66 -54.67 9.53
C ARG A 430 -0.96 -54.04 10.73
N MET A 431 -1.46 -52.91 11.21
CA MET A 431 -0.89 -52.25 12.39
C MET A 431 -0.89 -53.17 13.63
N ASN A 432 -1.93 -53.97 13.85
CA ASN A 432 -1.99 -54.97 14.93
C ASN A 432 -1.03 -56.16 14.73
N ALA A 433 -0.69 -56.49 13.48
CA ALA A 433 0.26 -57.57 13.18
C ALA A 433 1.72 -57.12 13.39
N ASP A 434 2.00 -55.84 13.10
CA ASP A 434 3.36 -55.31 13.04
C ASP A 434 3.81 -54.65 14.37
N TYR A 435 2.87 -54.22 15.22
CA TYR A 435 3.17 -53.44 16.43
C TYR A 435 2.45 -53.94 17.68
N PRO A 436 3.07 -53.83 18.88
CA PRO A 436 2.48 -54.24 20.15
C PRO A 436 1.52 -53.18 20.74
N ILE A 437 0.66 -52.59 19.91
CA ILE A 437 -0.34 -51.59 20.29
C ILE A 437 -1.71 -52.12 19.83
N GLU A 438 -2.74 -52.03 20.68
CA GLU A 438 -4.09 -52.47 20.31
C GLU A 438 -4.78 -51.41 19.44
N PHE A 439 -4.93 -51.69 18.13
CA PHE A 439 -5.64 -50.81 17.20
C PHE A 439 -7.06 -51.31 16.96
N THR A 440 -8.05 -50.42 17.12
CA THR A 440 -9.48 -50.72 16.89
C THR A 440 -10.09 -49.82 15.82
N LEU A 441 -11.02 -50.36 15.02
CA LEU A 441 -11.81 -49.62 14.05
C LEU A 441 -13.29 -49.67 14.44
N VAL A 442 -13.92 -48.50 14.55
CA VAL A 442 -15.36 -48.34 14.76
C VAL A 442 -15.94 -47.60 13.56
N THR A 443 -17.04 -48.11 13.01
CA THR A 443 -17.71 -47.52 11.84
C THR A 443 -19.19 -47.29 12.13
N GLU A 444 -19.65 -46.06 11.97
CA GLU A 444 -21.05 -45.66 12.07
C GLU A 444 -21.53 -45.10 10.72
N GLY A 445 -22.47 -45.80 10.08
CA GLY A 445 -22.96 -45.46 8.73
C GLY A 445 -22.15 -46.11 7.60
N GLU A 446 -22.65 -45.98 6.38
CA GLU A 446 -21.98 -46.48 5.16
C GLU A 446 -21.13 -45.38 4.52
N GLU A 447 -20.04 -45.74 3.84
CA GLU A 447 -19.18 -44.73 3.20
C GLU A 447 -19.86 -43.98 2.05
N GLY A 448 -20.87 -44.57 1.40
CA GLY A 448 -21.64 -44.00 0.28
C GLY A 448 -20.78 -43.46 -0.88
N ALA A 449 -21.32 -42.48 -1.64
CA ALA A 449 -20.68 -41.95 -2.85
C ALA A 449 -19.58 -40.90 -2.58
N LEU A 450 -18.54 -41.24 -1.82
CA LEU A 450 -17.33 -40.39 -1.70
C LEU A 450 -16.50 -40.47 -3.00
N SER A 451 -15.97 -39.35 -3.46
CA SER A 451 -15.04 -39.34 -4.60
C SER A 451 -13.74 -40.06 -4.25
N GLY A 452 -13.05 -40.62 -5.26
CA GLY A 452 -11.76 -41.28 -5.06
C GLY A 452 -10.74 -40.37 -4.36
N ASP A 453 -10.72 -39.08 -4.69
CA ASP A 453 -9.88 -38.08 -4.03
C ASP A 453 -10.19 -37.94 -2.54
N VAL A 454 -11.47 -37.92 -2.15
CA VAL A 454 -11.85 -37.86 -0.73
C VAL A 454 -11.41 -39.14 -0.01
N LYS A 455 -11.63 -40.31 -0.60
CA LYS A 455 -11.25 -41.60 -0.03
C LYS A 455 -9.74 -41.68 0.22
N ILE A 456 -8.91 -41.32 -0.77
CA ILE A 456 -7.45 -41.42 -0.62
C ILE A 456 -6.91 -40.42 0.40
N ASN A 457 -7.43 -39.19 0.46
CA ASN A 457 -6.97 -38.22 1.46
C ASN A 457 -7.33 -38.66 2.89
N LEU A 458 -8.56 -39.14 3.12
CA LEU A 458 -8.97 -39.66 4.43
C LEU A 458 -8.14 -40.87 4.86
N TYR A 459 -7.90 -41.81 3.93
CA TYR A 459 -7.03 -42.96 4.18
C TYR A 459 -5.60 -42.53 4.57
N ARG A 460 -5.02 -41.57 3.84
CA ARG A 460 -3.66 -41.07 4.10
C ARG A 460 -3.57 -40.34 5.44
N ILE A 461 -4.60 -39.57 5.81
CA ILE A 461 -4.66 -38.95 7.13
C ILE A 461 -4.68 -40.01 8.22
N ALA A 462 -5.51 -41.07 8.09
CA ALA A 462 -5.52 -42.17 9.04
C ALA A 462 -4.16 -42.89 9.10
N GLN A 463 -3.54 -43.17 7.95
CA GLN A 463 -2.23 -43.81 7.87
C GLN A 463 -1.14 -43.01 8.57
N GLU A 464 -1.07 -41.70 8.30
CA GLU A 464 -0.10 -40.81 8.91
C GLU A 464 -0.34 -40.65 10.42
N ALA A 465 -1.60 -40.50 10.85
CA ALA A 465 -1.96 -40.41 12.25
C ALA A 465 -1.56 -41.68 13.02
N LEU A 466 -1.86 -42.88 12.49
CA LEU A 466 -1.49 -44.14 13.13
C LEU A 466 0.03 -44.38 13.14
N ASN A 467 0.75 -43.97 12.10
CA ASN A 467 2.21 -44.00 12.10
C ASN A 467 2.80 -43.08 13.17
N ASN A 468 2.20 -41.91 13.37
CA ASN A 468 2.61 -40.99 14.43
C ASN A 468 2.36 -41.58 15.81
N VAL A 469 1.23 -42.28 16.02
CA VAL A 469 0.97 -43.03 17.24
C VAL A 469 2.11 -44.01 17.52
N VAL A 470 2.44 -44.87 16.54
CA VAL A 470 3.51 -45.87 16.70
C VAL A 470 4.86 -45.24 17.03
N LYS A 471 5.23 -44.16 16.34
CA LYS A 471 6.56 -43.56 16.45
C LYS A 471 6.72 -42.66 17.68
N HIS A 472 5.64 -42.05 18.18
CA HIS A 472 5.75 -40.88 19.05
C HIS A 472 4.87 -40.92 20.31
N SER A 473 3.75 -41.64 20.32
CA SER A 473 2.78 -41.55 21.44
C SER A 473 3.20 -42.34 22.70
N GLY A 474 3.90 -43.45 22.53
CA GLY A 474 4.08 -44.44 23.61
C GLY A 474 2.76 -45.04 24.10
N ALA A 475 1.70 -45.01 23.28
CA ALA A 475 0.38 -45.54 23.59
C ALA A 475 0.35 -47.06 23.69
N SER A 476 -0.59 -47.58 24.47
CA SER A 476 -0.93 -49.00 24.52
C SER A 476 -2.13 -49.34 23.63
N ARG A 477 -2.97 -48.34 23.31
CA ARG A 477 -4.17 -48.50 22.47
C ARG A 477 -4.37 -47.28 21.58
N ALA A 478 -4.90 -47.53 20.39
CA ALA A 478 -5.40 -46.49 19.51
C ALA A 478 -6.71 -46.92 18.82
N ARG A 479 -7.53 -45.93 18.50
CA ARG A 479 -8.85 -46.12 17.90
C ARG A 479 -8.99 -45.23 16.68
N VAL A 480 -9.52 -45.82 15.61
CA VAL A 480 -10.01 -45.14 14.42
C VAL A 480 -11.53 -45.22 14.43
N GLU A 481 -12.20 -44.08 14.37
CA GLU A 481 -13.66 -43.99 14.24
C GLU A 481 -14.01 -43.30 12.92
N PHE A 482 -14.77 -43.98 12.08
CA PHE A 482 -15.37 -43.40 10.89
C PHE A 482 -16.87 -43.24 11.13
N LYS A 483 -17.39 -42.04 10.96
CA LYS A 483 -18.82 -41.74 11.06
C LYS A 483 -19.29 -40.97 9.84
N ARG A 484 -20.41 -41.39 9.27
CA ARG A 484 -21.15 -40.62 8.27
C ARG A 484 -22.58 -40.38 8.76
N ASP A 485 -23.01 -39.13 8.76
CA ASP A 485 -24.36 -38.71 9.11
C ASP A 485 -24.86 -37.56 8.22
N GLU A 486 -26.01 -36.97 8.55
CA GLU A 486 -26.63 -35.84 7.81
C GLU A 486 -25.78 -34.56 7.81
N HIS A 487 -24.70 -34.51 8.58
CA HIS A 487 -23.78 -33.37 8.65
C HIS A 487 -22.48 -33.61 7.89
N GLY A 488 -22.30 -34.80 7.30
CA GLY A 488 -21.15 -35.14 6.45
C GLY A 488 -20.35 -36.33 6.98
N VAL A 489 -19.04 -36.30 6.77
CA VAL A 489 -18.10 -37.36 7.19
C VAL A 489 -17.21 -36.87 8.32
N LYS A 490 -17.07 -37.69 9.37
CA LYS A 490 -16.16 -37.48 10.49
C LYS A 490 -15.22 -38.67 10.62
N LEU A 491 -13.92 -38.41 10.60
CA LEU A 491 -12.87 -39.39 10.89
C LEU A 491 -12.14 -38.96 12.17
N VAL A 492 -12.10 -39.83 13.17
CA VAL A 492 -11.43 -39.58 14.45
C VAL A 492 -10.35 -40.63 14.66
N ILE A 493 -9.13 -40.20 14.99
CA ILE A 493 -8.04 -41.07 15.42
C ILE A 493 -7.65 -40.64 16.82
N SER A 494 -7.69 -41.54 17.79
CA SER A 494 -7.37 -41.26 19.20
C SER A 494 -6.45 -42.32 19.80
N ASP A 495 -5.48 -41.93 20.62
CA ASP A 495 -4.62 -42.84 21.39
C ASP A 495 -4.64 -42.55 22.90
N ASP A 496 -4.07 -43.45 23.70
CA ASP A 496 -3.97 -43.34 25.17
C ASP A 496 -2.57 -42.97 25.69
N GLY A 497 -1.69 -42.50 24.80
CA GLY A 497 -0.29 -42.20 25.07
C GLY A 497 -0.05 -40.78 25.59
N HIS A 498 1.09 -40.21 25.21
CA HIS A 498 1.49 -38.85 25.56
C HIS A 498 1.13 -37.91 24.41
N GLY A 499 0.35 -36.86 24.70
CA GLY A 499 -0.06 -35.85 23.72
C GLY A 499 1.11 -35.07 23.12
N PHE A 500 0.84 -34.18 22.16
CA PHE A 500 1.86 -33.31 21.59
C PHE A 500 2.38 -32.31 22.65
N ALA A 501 3.69 -32.13 22.75
CA ALA A 501 4.27 -31.09 23.59
C ALA A 501 3.92 -29.70 23.01
N GLU A 502 2.97 -29.01 23.61
CA GLU A 502 2.73 -27.59 23.33
C GLU A 502 3.91 -26.78 23.91
N THR A 503 4.77 -26.25 23.03
CA THR A 503 5.45 -24.99 23.37
C THR A 503 4.84 -23.90 22.49
N GLU A 504 4.00 -23.08 23.10
CA GLU A 504 3.49 -21.87 22.47
C GLU A 504 4.62 -20.84 22.37
N THR A 505 4.80 -20.32 21.16
CA THR A 505 5.55 -19.09 20.91
C THR A 505 4.55 -18.04 20.47
N ASP A 506 4.15 -17.15 21.37
CA ASP A 506 3.65 -15.84 20.96
C ASP A 506 4.12 -14.73 21.90
N GLY A 507 4.23 -13.53 21.33
CA GLY A 507 4.99 -12.38 21.81
C GLY A 507 5.06 -12.15 23.33
N GLY A 508 6.29 -12.17 23.83
CA GLY A 508 6.80 -11.52 25.04
C GLY A 508 5.84 -11.30 26.21
N HIS A 509 5.74 -12.26 27.13
CA HIS A 509 5.92 -12.13 28.59
C HIS A 509 5.64 -13.48 29.27
N ILE A 510 6.53 -13.89 30.19
CA ILE A 510 6.55 -15.23 30.81
C ILE A 510 5.61 -15.28 32.01
N ARG A 511 4.67 -16.24 32.02
CA ARG A 511 4.06 -16.80 33.23
C ARG A 511 3.94 -18.32 33.07
N ALA A 512 4.50 -19.06 34.03
CA ALA A 512 4.55 -20.51 34.03
C ALA A 512 3.46 -21.09 34.95
N GLU A 513 2.77 -22.14 34.49
CA GLU A 513 2.06 -23.21 35.24
C GLU A 513 1.29 -24.04 34.18
N ASN A 514 1.28 -25.37 34.08
CA ASN A 514 1.45 -26.45 35.04
C ASN A 514 2.01 -27.70 34.32
N ALA A 515 3.05 -28.33 34.88
CA ALA A 515 3.35 -29.74 34.63
C ALA A 515 3.30 -30.47 35.97
N THR A 516 2.24 -31.25 36.17
CA THR A 516 1.99 -32.03 37.38
C THR A 516 3.03 -33.14 37.50
N ARG A 517 4.10 -32.93 38.29
CA ARG A 517 4.97 -34.01 38.76
C ARG A 517 4.64 -34.37 40.20
N LYS A 518 4.01 -35.55 40.37
CA LYS A 518 4.10 -36.36 41.59
C LYS A 518 5.48 -37.03 41.64
N GLY A 519 6.06 -37.10 42.83
CA GLY A 519 7.32 -37.80 43.13
C GLY A 519 8.12 -37.02 44.19
N GLU A 520 7.75 -37.15 45.46
CA GLU A 520 8.48 -38.02 46.42
C GLU A 520 9.83 -37.43 46.85
N ALA A 521 9.81 -36.78 48.02
CA ALA A 521 10.99 -36.48 48.79
C ALA A 521 11.47 -37.76 49.48
N LEU A 522 12.68 -38.22 49.17
CA LEU A 522 13.46 -39.12 50.02
C LEU A 522 14.96 -39.01 49.69
N SER A 523 15.66 -38.35 50.62
CA SER A 523 16.99 -38.64 51.15
C SER A 523 18.15 -39.07 50.23
N SER A 524 19.26 -38.36 50.47
CA SER A 524 20.62 -38.87 50.70
C SER A 524 21.46 -39.34 49.52
N GLY A 525 22.75 -38.99 49.56
CA GLY A 525 23.78 -39.75 48.87
C GLY A 525 24.74 -38.91 48.03
N GLU A 526 25.65 -38.24 48.74
CA GLU A 526 27.08 -38.16 48.43
C GLU A 526 27.64 -38.87 47.18
N LYS A 527 28.71 -38.24 46.67
CA LYS A 527 29.96 -38.80 46.10
C LYS A 527 30.00 -39.01 44.58
N THR A 528 30.82 -38.18 43.91
CA THR A 528 32.13 -38.53 43.27
C THR A 528 31.94 -39.24 41.93
N SER A 529 32.67 -39.04 40.84
CA SER A 529 34.04 -38.57 40.59
C SER A 529 34.26 -38.71 39.08
N THR A 530 35.28 -38.00 38.54
CA THR A 530 36.22 -38.46 37.48
C THR A 530 35.60 -39.04 36.19
N GLY A 531 35.77 -38.45 35.00
CA GLY A 531 37.05 -38.01 34.43
C GLY A 531 37.71 -39.16 33.66
N ASP A 532 37.67 -39.12 32.33
CA ASP A 532 38.71 -39.57 31.38
C ASP A 532 38.16 -39.43 29.94
N ARG A 533 38.70 -38.59 29.04
CA ARG A 533 40.03 -38.51 28.36
C ARG A 533 40.05 -39.24 27.00
N ALA A 534 40.22 -38.44 25.94
CA ALA A 534 41.19 -38.59 24.83
C ALA A 534 40.99 -37.39 23.85
N ARG A 535 41.80 -36.33 23.82
CA ARG A 535 43.16 -36.09 23.27
C ARG A 535 43.31 -36.13 21.73
N HIS A 536 43.61 -34.96 21.14
CA HIS A 536 44.80 -34.59 20.35
C HIS A 536 44.81 -33.04 20.14
N ASP A 537 45.76 -32.29 20.73
CA ASP A 537 47.00 -31.68 20.16
C ASP A 537 46.75 -30.49 19.19
N GLU A 538 47.42 -29.32 19.20
CA GLU A 538 48.60 -28.78 19.90
C GLU A 538 48.72 -27.23 19.66
N ARG A 539 49.48 -26.52 20.53
CA ARG A 539 50.19 -25.21 20.41
C ARG A 539 49.60 -23.85 20.89
N SER A 540 50.34 -23.26 21.84
CA SER A 540 50.29 -21.95 22.55
C SER A 540 50.91 -20.75 21.77
N PRO A 541 51.26 -19.55 22.36
CA PRO A 541 51.05 -18.99 23.73
C PRO A 541 50.72 -17.46 23.86
N GLY A 542 50.41 -17.05 25.11
CA GLY A 542 50.75 -15.75 25.77
C GLY A 542 49.89 -14.52 25.44
N GLU A 543 49.61 -13.54 26.30
CA GLU A 543 50.07 -13.18 27.64
C GLU A 543 49.15 -12.05 28.21
N LYS A 544 49.21 -11.83 29.53
CA LYS A 544 48.33 -11.02 30.40
C LYS A 544 48.55 -9.49 30.31
N ALA A 545 47.61 -8.72 30.88
CA ALA A 545 47.82 -7.36 31.41
C ALA A 545 47.32 -7.22 32.87
N PRO A 546 47.92 -6.35 33.73
CA PRO A 546 47.67 -6.20 35.18
C PRO A 546 46.65 -5.08 35.52
N GLU A 547 45.85 -5.16 36.61
CA GLU A 547 46.07 -4.68 38.02
C GLU A 547 46.48 -3.19 38.15
N GLY A 548 45.92 -2.34 39.03
CA GLY A 548 44.96 -2.50 40.12
C GLY A 548 44.70 -1.18 40.89
N GLU A 549 43.75 -1.25 41.85
CA GLU A 549 43.66 -0.55 43.17
C GLU A 549 43.61 1.01 43.21
N MET A 550 42.91 1.70 44.12
CA MET A 550 42.39 1.39 45.45
C MET A 550 41.32 2.43 45.88
N THR A 551 40.32 1.96 46.62
CA THR A 551 39.27 2.67 47.41
C THR A 551 39.87 3.48 48.60
N PRO A 552 39.16 4.05 49.62
CA PRO A 552 37.72 4.06 50.00
C PRO A 552 37.24 5.46 50.49
N GLY A 553 36.02 5.74 51.00
CA GLY A 553 34.79 5.01 51.28
C GLY A 553 33.84 5.95 52.05
N LYS A 554 32.65 5.40 52.38
CA LYS A 554 31.77 5.76 53.52
C LYS A 554 31.04 7.11 53.44
N ASP A 555 29.76 7.28 53.77
CA ASP A 555 28.71 6.45 54.34
C ASP A 555 27.34 7.06 53.91
N GLU A 556 26.30 6.22 53.79
CA GLU A 556 24.86 6.55 53.77
C GLU A 556 24.42 7.26 55.10
N PRO A 557 23.14 7.69 55.37
CA PRO A 557 21.87 7.29 54.76
C PRO A 557 20.70 8.33 54.70
N GLY A 558 19.59 7.92 54.07
CA GLY A 558 18.28 7.96 54.76
C GLY A 558 17.19 8.96 54.33
N ARG A 559 16.14 8.38 53.74
CA ARG A 559 14.69 8.51 54.05
C ARG A 559 13.84 9.76 53.70
N ASP A 560 12.69 9.40 53.11
CA ASP A 560 11.30 9.85 53.31
C ASP A 560 10.82 11.23 52.84
N GLY A 561 9.70 11.20 52.10
CA GLY A 561 8.55 12.07 52.40
C GLY A 561 8.04 13.01 51.29
N GLY A 562 6.93 12.62 50.65
CA GLY A 562 5.69 13.41 50.60
C GLY A 562 5.62 14.82 49.96
N ALA A 563 4.87 14.88 48.85
CA ALA A 563 3.78 15.83 48.54
C ALA A 563 4.05 17.35 48.31
N ARG A 564 3.55 17.77 47.13
CA ARG A 564 2.91 19.06 46.76
C ARG A 564 3.66 20.38 47.04
N GLY A 565 3.74 21.20 46.00
CA GLY A 565 3.85 22.65 46.14
C GLY A 565 4.66 23.29 45.03
N ASP A 566 3.96 24.05 44.18
CA ASP A 566 4.33 25.33 43.60
C ASP A 566 5.58 25.47 42.70
N THR A 567 5.31 26.20 41.61
CA THR A 567 6.23 26.85 40.67
C THR A 567 7.56 27.34 41.26
N PRO A 568 8.62 27.32 40.43
CA PRO A 568 9.40 28.56 40.30
C PRO A 568 9.82 28.89 38.86
N THR A 569 9.83 30.20 38.62
CA THR A 569 10.65 30.95 37.66
C THR A 569 12.09 30.46 37.55
N ILE A 570 12.67 30.47 36.33
CA ILE A 570 14.12 30.46 36.11
C ILE A 570 14.50 31.58 35.13
N ASP A 571 15.44 32.40 35.60
CA ASP A 571 16.18 33.43 34.90
C ASP A 571 17.23 32.87 33.91
N SER A 572 17.30 33.52 32.74
CA SER A 572 18.53 33.83 31.94
C SER A 572 19.27 32.68 31.21
N PRO A 573 20.18 32.96 30.23
CA PRO A 573 19.89 32.88 28.80
C PRO A 573 20.75 31.82 28.08
N ILE A 574 20.26 31.25 26.97
CA ILE A 574 21.06 30.36 26.13
C ILE A 574 21.86 31.18 25.12
N THR A 575 23.18 31.18 25.30
CA THR A 575 24.19 31.77 24.43
C THR A 575 24.28 31.01 23.10
N VAL A 576 23.99 31.68 21.99
CA VAL A 576 24.22 31.17 20.63
C VAL A 576 25.70 31.31 20.29
N VAL A 577 26.37 30.18 20.02
CA VAL A 577 27.76 30.12 19.56
C VAL A 577 27.77 30.28 18.02
N PRO A 578 28.51 31.25 17.44
CA PRO A 578 28.66 31.35 15.99
C PRO A 578 29.71 30.32 15.48
N PRO A 579 29.55 29.75 14.28
CA PRO A 579 30.55 28.86 13.71
C PRO A 579 31.79 29.66 13.28
N ARG A 580 32.96 29.12 13.63
CA ARG A 580 34.29 29.68 13.33
C ARG A 580 34.56 29.71 11.81
N ARG A 581 35.07 30.84 11.33
CA ARG A 581 35.83 30.94 10.07
C ARG A 581 37.12 30.12 10.17
N GLY A 582 37.29 29.15 9.29
CA GLY A 582 38.56 28.44 9.07
C GLY A 582 39.07 28.72 7.65
N GLN A 583 40.26 29.30 7.57
CA GLN A 583 40.98 29.63 6.33
C GLN A 583 41.53 28.39 5.63
N SER A 584 41.57 28.52 4.31
CA SER A 584 42.43 27.88 3.30
C SER A 584 43.51 26.89 3.76
N ASP A 585 43.54 25.74 3.10
CA ASP A 585 44.81 25.16 2.62
C ASP A 585 44.64 24.60 1.20
N ALA A 586 45.52 25.09 0.32
CA ALA A 586 45.59 24.76 -1.09
C ALA A 586 46.46 23.52 -1.32
N ARG A 587 45.98 22.53 -2.09
CA ARG A 587 46.85 21.59 -2.83
C ARG A 587 46.29 21.24 -4.21
N GLN A 588 46.92 21.88 -5.19
CA GLN A 588 47.31 21.42 -6.53
C GLN A 588 46.34 20.58 -7.38
N VAL A 589 45.80 21.29 -8.37
CA VAL A 589 45.27 20.79 -9.64
C VAL A 589 46.41 20.29 -10.52
N GLY A 590 46.35 19.01 -10.92
CA GLY A 590 47.11 18.46 -12.03
C GLY A 590 46.34 18.66 -13.34
N THR A 591 46.98 19.35 -14.27
CA THR A 591 46.49 19.72 -15.61
C THR A 591 46.43 18.53 -16.58
N ALA A 592 45.36 18.42 -17.39
CA ALA A 592 45.47 17.91 -18.76
C ALA A 592 44.32 18.44 -19.65
N ARG A 593 44.72 18.99 -20.80
CA ARG A 593 43.93 19.64 -21.86
C ARG A 593 43.34 18.61 -22.86
N PRO A 594 42.47 19.03 -23.80
CA PRO A 594 41.58 18.17 -24.59
C PRO A 594 42.23 17.63 -25.87
N GLY A 595 41.73 16.47 -26.35
CA GLY A 595 42.17 15.84 -27.59
C GLY A 595 41.05 15.02 -28.27
N ARG A 596 40.86 15.34 -29.55
CA ARG A 596 39.95 14.82 -30.60
C ARG A 596 39.75 13.28 -30.72
N ALA A 597 38.52 12.94 -31.14
CA ALA A 597 38.09 12.00 -32.20
C ALA A 597 38.53 10.51 -32.19
N ALA A 598 37.54 9.59 -32.18
CA ALA A 598 37.13 8.73 -33.32
C ALA A 598 36.30 7.49 -32.89
N GLY A 599 35.22 7.17 -33.66
CA GLY A 599 34.59 5.84 -33.84
C GLY A 599 33.76 5.27 -32.66
N GLU A 600 32.62 4.58 -32.80
CA GLU A 600 31.95 3.95 -33.94
C GLU A 600 30.43 3.79 -33.67
N LYS A 601 29.66 4.06 -34.74
CA LYS A 601 28.46 3.37 -35.26
C LYS A 601 27.55 2.57 -34.30
N SER A 602 26.26 2.94 -34.30
CA SER A 602 25.17 1.98 -34.55
C SER A 602 24.02 2.68 -35.27
N ALA A 603 23.53 2.02 -36.31
CA ALA A 603 22.67 2.58 -37.35
C ALA A 603 21.19 2.29 -37.08
N GLU A 604 20.34 3.26 -37.41
CA GLU A 604 18.93 3.05 -37.72
C GLU A 604 18.74 2.13 -38.95
N PRO A 605 17.52 1.61 -39.16
CA PRO A 605 16.95 1.80 -40.49
C PRO A 605 15.48 2.27 -40.48
N LYS A 606 15.20 3.24 -41.37
CA LYS A 606 13.89 3.55 -41.94
C LYS A 606 13.72 2.86 -43.30
N GLY A 607 12.46 2.53 -43.66
CA GLY A 607 11.98 2.30 -45.03
C GLY A 607 10.96 1.14 -45.12
N LYS A 608 9.64 1.38 -45.06
CA LYS A 608 8.69 1.68 -46.17
C LYS A 608 8.82 0.78 -47.42
N ALA A 609 7.84 -0.10 -47.67
CA ALA A 609 6.72 0.11 -48.64
C ALA A 609 6.17 -1.21 -49.25
N ALA A 610 4.84 -1.36 -49.16
CA ALA A 610 3.85 -1.86 -50.12
C ALA A 610 4.02 -3.20 -50.90
N GLY A 611 2.92 -3.99 -50.89
CA GLY A 611 2.38 -4.60 -52.12
C GLY A 611 1.93 -6.08 -52.07
N GLY A 612 0.59 -6.29 -52.03
CA GLY A 612 -0.13 -7.18 -52.96
C GLY A 612 -0.35 -8.68 -52.66
N GLY A 613 -1.62 -9.11 -52.77
CA GLY A 613 -2.09 -10.51 -53.03
C GLY A 613 -2.89 -11.13 -51.88
N GLU A 614 -4.24 -11.09 -51.84
CA GLU A 614 -5.21 -12.04 -52.48
C GLU A 614 -4.92 -13.52 -52.16
N ALA A 615 -5.81 -14.43 -51.76
CA ALA A 615 -7.26 -14.55 -51.58
C ALA A 615 -7.49 -15.73 -50.57
N SER A 616 -8.57 -15.85 -49.80
CA SER A 616 -9.81 -16.52 -50.23
C SER A 616 -10.83 -16.49 -49.08
N ALA A 617 -12.08 -16.24 -49.45
CA ALA A 617 -13.27 -16.20 -48.60
C ALA A 617 -13.95 -17.58 -48.47
N THR A 618 -14.73 -17.75 -47.40
CA THR A 618 -16.11 -18.32 -47.36
C THR A 618 -16.66 -18.14 -45.92
N ARG A 619 -17.62 -17.23 -45.68
CA ARG A 619 -19.08 -17.50 -45.46
C ARG A 619 -19.32 -18.78 -44.63
N GLY A 620 -19.97 -18.81 -43.46
CA GLY A 620 -20.99 -17.95 -42.86
C GLY A 620 -22.19 -18.83 -42.48
N THR A 621 -22.73 -18.70 -41.25
CA THR A 621 -24.13 -18.92 -40.76
C THR A 621 -24.13 -19.15 -39.23
N ALA A 622 -24.74 -18.24 -38.45
CA ALA A 622 -26.01 -18.41 -37.69
C ALA A 622 -25.87 -19.26 -36.40
N GLY A 623 -26.41 -18.96 -35.22
CA GLY A 623 -27.33 -17.96 -34.67
C GLY A 623 -27.55 -18.29 -33.17
N LYS A 624 -27.92 -17.29 -32.36
CA LYS A 624 -28.36 -17.36 -30.92
C LYS A 624 -29.54 -18.37 -30.72
N PRO A 625 -29.97 -18.80 -29.50
CA PRO A 625 -30.09 -18.00 -28.25
C PRO A 625 -30.03 -18.76 -26.87
N GLY A 626 -30.21 -18.01 -25.76
CA GLY A 626 -30.94 -18.53 -24.58
C GLY A 626 -30.24 -18.45 -23.22
N ALA A 627 -30.69 -17.54 -22.36
CA ALA A 627 -30.36 -17.46 -20.95
C ALA A 627 -31.39 -18.22 -20.08
N THR A 628 -30.97 -18.89 -19.01
CA THR A 628 -31.78 -19.09 -17.78
C THR A 628 -30.94 -19.38 -16.53
N LYS A 629 -31.01 -18.40 -15.60
CA LYS A 629 -31.03 -18.39 -14.11
C LYS A 629 -30.65 -19.63 -13.26
N GLY A 630 -29.92 -19.32 -12.17
CA GLY A 630 -29.99 -19.93 -10.82
C GLY A 630 -28.59 -20.16 -10.24
N ALA A 631 -28.19 -19.74 -9.03
CA ALA A 631 -28.84 -19.04 -7.93
C ALA A 631 -27.75 -18.27 -7.12
N ARG A 632 -28.13 -17.13 -6.55
CA ARG A 632 -27.35 -16.36 -5.56
C ARG A 632 -27.37 -17.10 -4.22
N TYR A 633 -26.23 -17.20 -3.54
CA TYR A 633 -26.16 -17.35 -2.08
C TYR A 633 -25.69 -16.03 -1.45
N PRO A 634 -26.20 -15.67 -0.26
CA PRO A 634 -26.02 -14.34 0.31
C PRO A 634 -24.68 -14.19 1.04
N ALA A 635 -24.15 -12.98 0.98
CA ALA A 635 -23.14 -12.49 1.91
C ALA A 635 -23.78 -12.23 3.28
N ASN A 636 -23.29 -12.90 4.33
CA ASN A 636 -22.97 -12.35 5.66
C ASN A 636 -23.07 -13.44 6.75
N ALA A 637 -21.92 -13.72 7.39
CA ALA A 637 -21.71 -13.86 8.83
C ALA A 637 -20.55 -14.85 9.06
N GLY A 638 -19.46 -14.36 9.63
CA GLY A 638 -18.32 -15.18 10.02
C GLY A 638 -17.04 -14.37 10.00
N GLU A 639 -16.80 -13.62 11.09
CA GLU A 639 -15.45 -13.19 11.45
C GLU A 639 -14.53 -14.40 11.37
N ALA A 640 -13.62 -14.41 10.39
CA ALA A 640 -12.57 -15.41 10.31
C ALA A 640 -11.59 -15.15 11.45
N PHE A 641 -11.81 -15.81 12.60
CA PHE A 641 -10.76 -16.06 13.57
C PHE A 641 -9.64 -16.83 12.85
N SER A 642 -8.64 -16.10 12.37
CA SER A 642 -7.33 -16.63 12.04
C SER A 642 -6.65 -17.04 13.35
N THR A 643 -7.02 -18.19 13.90
CA THR A 643 -6.27 -18.77 15.02
C THR A 643 -4.96 -19.33 14.46
N ARG A 644 -3.89 -18.53 14.52
CA ARG A 644 -2.51 -19.03 14.38
C ARG A 644 -2.23 -19.91 15.60
N VAL A 645 -2.36 -21.22 15.45
CA VAL A 645 -1.78 -22.16 16.43
C VAL A 645 -0.33 -22.36 16.02
N SER A 646 0.60 -21.73 16.75
CA SER A 646 2.03 -21.99 16.62
C SER A 646 2.39 -23.21 17.46
N THR A 647 2.72 -24.34 16.84
CA THR A 647 3.29 -25.50 17.53
C THR A 647 4.81 -25.51 17.35
N THR A 648 5.53 -25.16 18.41
CA THR A 648 6.98 -25.35 18.49
C THR A 648 7.27 -26.74 19.09
N VAL A 649 8.03 -27.56 18.38
CA VAL A 649 8.49 -28.89 18.81
C VAL A 649 10.00 -28.96 18.51
N CYS A 650 10.84 -29.13 19.52
CA CYS A 650 12.30 -29.17 19.39
C CYS A 650 12.86 -30.60 19.41
N GLY A 651 13.76 -30.91 18.46
CA GLY A 651 14.51 -32.18 18.37
C GLY A 651 14.38 -32.88 17.01
N GLU A 652 15.29 -33.80 16.67
CA GLU A 652 15.27 -34.57 15.40
C GLU A 652 13.97 -35.39 15.21
N SER A 653 13.30 -35.78 16.29
CA SER A 653 11.96 -36.41 16.27
C SER A 653 10.82 -35.42 16.00
N GLY A 654 11.03 -34.12 16.21
CA GLY A 654 10.04 -33.05 16.04
C GLY A 654 9.82 -32.64 14.58
N GLU A 655 10.84 -32.75 13.71
CA GLU A 655 10.71 -32.43 12.28
C GLU A 655 9.84 -33.44 11.53
N SER A 656 9.97 -34.74 11.85
CA SER A 656 9.12 -35.80 11.27
C SER A 656 7.65 -35.62 11.65
N ILE A 657 7.36 -35.27 12.91
CA ILE A 657 5.99 -34.99 13.38
C ILE A 657 5.44 -33.74 12.70
N ARG A 658 6.25 -32.67 12.58
CA ARG A 658 5.87 -31.42 11.90
C ARG A 658 5.48 -31.66 10.45
N LEU A 659 6.29 -32.41 9.70
CA LEU A 659 6.02 -32.71 8.30
C LEU A 659 4.75 -33.56 8.15
N GLY A 660 4.55 -34.56 9.03
CA GLY A 660 3.33 -35.36 9.07
C GLY A 660 2.06 -34.55 9.36
N LEU A 661 2.11 -33.62 10.31
CA LEU A 661 1.00 -32.72 10.64
C LEU A 661 0.68 -31.73 9.52
N VAL A 662 1.70 -31.14 8.89
CA VAL A 662 1.53 -30.25 7.72
C VAL A 662 0.88 -31.02 6.56
N ASN A 663 1.37 -32.23 6.27
CA ASN A 663 0.81 -33.08 5.23
C ASN A 663 -0.65 -33.47 5.50
N MET A 664 -1.01 -33.79 6.74
CA MET A 664 -2.40 -34.08 7.10
C MET A 664 -3.30 -32.85 6.91
N ARG A 665 -2.82 -31.65 7.25
CA ARG A 665 -3.58 -30.40 7.12
C ARG A 665 -3.82 -30.03 5.65
N GLU A 666 -2.79 -30.08 4.82
CA GLU A 666 -2.94 -29.81 3.38
C GLU A 666 -3.88 -30.83 2.71
N ARG A 667 -3.83 -32.10 3.12
CA ARG A 667 -4.75 -33.14 2.62
C ARG A 667 -6.20 -32.88 3.04
N ALA A 668 -6.44 -32.39 4.25
CA ALA A 668 -7.77 -32.01 4.71
C ALA A 668 -8.29 -30.78 3.92
N GLU A 669 -7.47 -29.74 3.77
CA GLU A 669 -7.81 -28.55 2.99
C GLU A 669 -8.12 -28.89 1.52
N ARG A 670 -7.36 -29.83 0.91
CA ARG A 670 -7.57 -30.30 -0.46
C ARG A 670 -8.97 -30.86 -0.71
N ILE A 671 -9.57 -31.48 0.30
CA ILE A 671 -10.92 -32.06 0.20
C ILE A 671 -12.00 -31.15 0.81
N GLY A 672 -11.66 -29.93 1.23
CA GLY A 672 -12.59 -29.04 1.91
C GLY A 672 -12.96 -29.49 3.34
N ALA A 673 -12.13 -30.33 3.96
CA ALA A 673 -12.32 -30.79 5.32
C ALA A 673 -11.57 -29.91 6.33
N THR A 674 -12.11 -29.80 7.54
CA THR A 674 -11.39 -29.21 8.68
C THR A 674 -10.63 -30.30 9.44
N LEU A 675 -9.38 -29.99 9.84
CA LEU A 675 -8.55 -30.82 10.69
C LEU A 675 -8.43 -30.16 12.07
N GLU A 676 -8.86 -30.85 13.11
CA GLU A 676 -8.87 -30.38 14.49
C GLU A 676 -8.04 -31.33 15.37
N PHE A 677 -7.33 -30.76 16.35
CA PHE A 677 -6.61 -31.49 17.39
C PHE A 677 -7.20 -31.10 18.76
N PRO A 678 -8.38 -31.64 19.13
CA PRO A 678 -9.02 -31.25 20.39
C PRO A 678 -8.14 -31.63 21.59
N PRO A 679 -8.11 -30.81 22.65
CA PRO A 679 -7.38 -31.11 23.86
C PRO A 679 -7.92 -32.39 24.51
N CYS A 680 -7.03 -33.29 24.90
CA CYS A 680 -7.36 -34.55 25.56
C CYS A 680 -6.55 -34.70 26.85
N GLU A 681 -7.15 -35.24 27.90
CA GLU A 681 -6.45 -35.49 29.18
C GLU A 681 -5.31 -36.51 29.06
N LYS A 682 -5.37 -37.40 28.04
CA LYS A 682 -4.34 -38.40 27.68
C LYS A 682 -4.32 -38.62 26.15
N GLY A 683 -3.14 -38.78 25.57
CA GLY A 683 -2.93 -39.08 24.15
C GLY A 683 -3.23 -37.93 23.18
N VAL A 684 -3.24 -38.24 21.88
CA VAL A 684 -3.59 -37.33 20.79
C VAL A 684 -4.94 -37.73 20.22
N THR A 685 -5.79 -36.73 19.91
CA THR A 685 -6.97 -36.93 19.07
C THR A 685 -6.84 -36.09 17.80
N VAL A 686 -7.04 -36.72 16.64
CA VAL A 686 -7.11 -36.07 15.33
C VAL A 686 -8.54 -36.19 14.82
N VAL A 687 -9.20 -35.08 14.52
CA VAL A 687 -10.56 -35.07 13.99
C VAL A 687 -10.55 -34.42 12.61
N VAL A 688 -11.01 -35.15 11.60
CA VAL A 688 -11.28 -34.63 10.26
C VAL A 688 -12.79 -34.51 10.10
N ARG A 689 -13.29 -33.33 9.71
CA ARG A 689 -14.70 -33.12 9.38
C ARG A 689 -14.83 -32.63 7.95
N LEU A 690 -15.56 -33.39 7.15
CA LEU A 690 -15.93 -33.03 5.80
C LEU A 690 -17.44 -32.73 5.76
N PRO A 691 -17.86 -31.46 5.60
CA PRO A 691 -19.27 -31.11 5.46
C PRO A 691 -19.85 -31.65 4.14
N HIS A 692 -21.18 -31.68 4.09
CA HIS A 692 -21.96 -32.44 3.11
C HIS A 692 -21.87 -31.95 1.65
#